data_AF-A0A540KMG7-F1
#
_entry.id   AF-A0A540KMG7-F1
#
_cell.length_a   1.000
_cell.length_b   1.000
_cell.length_c   1.000
_cell.angle_alpha   90.00
_cell.angle_beta   90.00
_cell.angle_gamma   90.00
#
_symmetry.space_group_name_H-M   'P 1'
#
loop_
_entity.id
_entity.type
_entity.pdbx_description
1 polymer ?
#
loop_
_entity_poly.entity_id
_entity_poly.type
_entity_poly.pdbx_seq_one_letter_code
_entity_poly.pdbx_strand_id
1 'polypeptide(L)'
;MQKGPCLYRCTLQLPEVTVVSGTFKKKKDAEQSAAELALEKLGINPSTKVPTLQEAWEELVSRVKFLFSDEFLPALHPLSGHFRAALQREGDLSGQIPAAVIAVFDATLFNMCKSIDPKVESNPFLAIFYVMRAAAKLSGLLATSEEELWIRRKNPYTPELIESSSVEQSDSKEIFPIEAINVPCSLEKSVERVILNLSSSGYFLDVIAKQLGLLNAADILISRPIGKASSETRLYFAAPKKSLLDISSDLLNAKGACNSEGSFNARASYLSGQDICGDTVLASIGYTWRSKDLFYEDVSLQSYHRMVIGKTPSGIYKLSREAILAAELPLAFTAKAKWKGSIPREILCTFCRQHRLEPIFSPRNTLEESSESPISHKKLKVTDLAGKETQYAHGCVDDAGVKEIVESGGSFRCEVKIISKFQDFILECSPKETFKKQSDAIQNVSLKVLLWLNAYFGDPTMPLERLNTSADGHNIRFDSQNFIKTFMLCHHIHTVGHKETEEGKLSFSNSVNALFALPGIESIEGPDSGVCPSIGSLACVSYSTSLVTEGKHTKELLESSDDFEFEIASGAVIPHLESVITQMTVGQSAFFSMDLPSQELVLAAAGDSARMLSLLSSETCYLEYTITLLGVTEPLEDRMEQAFFSPPLSKQRVEYAVQSIKESCATTLVDFGCGSGSLLDSLLNYPTSLEKIAGVDISLKSLARAAKILHSKLNSNSDAITSAMNSAILYDGSITNFDSRLSGFDIGTCLEVIEHMEEDQASEFGNVVLSLFRPRVLIVSTPNYEYNVILQKSNLSSQEDDPEDKSQAQCKFRNHDHKFEWTREQFNCWATELAAKHNYSVEFSGVGGSGDTEPGFASQIAVFRQEHVTKEVAFPEVSDLEQPFKVIWEWNSSDRPKSAL
;
A
#
# COMPACT_ATOMS: atom_id res chain seq x y z
N MET A 1 -28.79 9.28 13.76
CA MET A 1 -27.54 10.07 13.85
C MET A 1 -26.35 9.20 13.45
N GLN A 2 -25.68 9.51 12.33
CA GLN A 2 -24.42 8.88 11.99
C GLN A 2 -23.33 9.37 12.97
N LYS A 3 -22.60 8.46 13.62
CA LYS A 3 -21.43 8.83 14.43
C LYS A 3 -20.37 9.40 13.47
N GLY A 4 -20.24 10.72 13.45
CA GLY A 4 -19.17 11.41 12.73
C GLY A 4 -17.80 11.16 13.39
N PRO A 5 -16.71 11.60 12.75
CA PRO A 5 -15.37 11.47 13.31
C PRO A 5 -15.27 12.24 14.63
N CYS A 6 -14.90 11.53 15.70
CA CYS A 6 -14.71 12.09 17.03
C CYS A 6 -13.37 12.82 17.12
N LEU A 7 -13.31 13.91 17.88
CA LEU A 7 -12.04 14.45 18.37
C LEU A 7 -11.63 13.74 19.66
N TYR A 8 -10.32 13.59 19.87
CA TYR A 8 -9.74 12.87 20.98
C TYR A 8 -8.99 13.82 21.92
N ARG A 9 -9.06 13.51 23.21
CA ARG A 9 -8.26 14.12 24.27
C ARG A 9 -7.74 12.98 25.15
N CYS A 10 -6.49 13.05 25.58
CA CYS A 10 -5.88 12.05 26.43
C CYS A 10 -5.67 12.63 27.84
N THR A 11 -6.05 11.85 28.86
CA THR A 11 -5.69 12.11 30.25
C THR A 11 -4.66 11.08 30.67
N LEU A 12 -3.44 11.52 30.91
CA LEU A 12 -2.34 10.67 31.35
C LEU A 12 -2.15 10.88 32.86
N GLN A 13 -2.35 9.81 33.62
CA GLN A 13 -2.14 9.76 35.07
C GLN A 13 -0.83 9.04 35.34
N LEU A 14 0.14 9.75 35.91
CA LEU A 14 1.38 9.22 36.47
C LEU A 14 1.33 9.33 38.00
N PRO A 15 2.16 8.58 38.75
CA PRO A 15 2.16 8.63 40.21
C PRO A 15 2.32 10.04 40.80
N GLU A 16 3.07 10.91 40.12
CA GLU A 16 3.44 12.25 40.59
C GLU A 16 2.63 13.37 39.93
N VAL A 17 2.15 13.16 38.70
CA VAL A 17 1.50 14.20 37.89
C VAL A 17 0.33 13.64 37.10
N THR A 18 -0.74 14.43 36.98
CA THR A 18 -1.81 14.20 36.00
C THR A 18 -1.76 15.30 34.95
N VAL A 19 -1.79 14.91 33.68
CA VAL A 19 -1.79 15.82 32.53
C VAL A 19 -2.92 15.46 31.58
N VAL A 20 -3.42 16.49 30.90
CA VAL A 20 -4.51 16.36 29.93
C VAL A 20 -4.08 17.08 28.66
N SER A 21 -4.14 16.38 27.53
CA SER A 21 -3.77 16.94 26.22
C SER A 21 -4.78 17.96 25.72
N GLY A 22 -4.41 18.66 24.64
CA GLY A 22 -5.39 19.33 23.78
C GLY A 22 -6.33 18.34 23.07
N THR A 23 -7.22 18.87 22.22
CA THR A 23 -8.09 18.08 21.36
C THR A 23 -7.45 17.84 19.99
N PHE A 24 -7.36 16.58 19.57
CA PHE A 24 -6.72 16.16 18.32
C PHE A 24 -7.67 15.32 17.47
N LYS A 25 -7.47 15.34 16.15
CA LYS A 25 -8.22 14.48 15.21
C LYS A 25 -7.80 13.01 15.31
N LYS A 26 -6.55 12.73 15.68
CA LYS A 26 -6.03 11.36 15.87
C LYS A 26 -5.83 11.09 17.36
N LYS A 27 -6.22 9.89 17.78
CA LYS A 27 -6.02 9.42 19.16
C LYS A 27 -4.54 9.42 19.57
N LYS A 28 -3.66 8.94 18.69
CA LYS A 28 -2.21 8.84 18.95
C LYS A 28 -1.57 10.21 19.20
N ASP A 29 -1.98 11.24 18.47
CA ASP A 29 -1.43 12.59 18.63
C ASP A 29 -1.83 13.18 20.00
N ALA A 30 -3.06 12.88 20.47
CA ALA A 30 -3.50 13.25 21.82
C ALA A 30 -2.69 12.54 22.91
N GLU A 31 -2.41 11.24 22.73
CA GLU A 31 -1.57 10.46 23.64
C GLU A 31 -0.12 11.00 23.68
N GLN A 32 0.46 11.31 22.51
CA GLN A 32 1.80 11.87 22.42
C GLN A 32 1.89 13.26 23.07
N SER A 33 0.92 14.14 22.80
CA SER A 33 0.85 15.47 23.43
C SER A 33 0.71 15.37 24.95
N ALA A 34 -0.07 14.41 25.47
CA ALA A 34 -0.13 14.18 26.91
C ALA A 34 1.22 13.73 27.47
N ALA A 35 1.95 12.85 26.78
CA ALA A 35 3.28 12.43 27.21
C ALA A 35 4.31 13.58 27.19
N GLU A 36 4.30 14.42 26.15
CA GLU A 36 5.17 15.61 26.07
C GLU A 36 4.91 16.58 27.23
N LEU A 37 3.64 16.86 27.54
CA LEU A 37 3.25 17.69 28.69
C LEU A 37 3.67 17.07 30.04
N ALA A 38 3.62 15.74 30.17
CA ALA A 38 4.11 15.05 31.36
C ALA A 38 5.62 15.21 31.52
N LEU A 39 6.39 15.04 30.44
CA LEU A 39 7.85 15.21 30.46
C LEU A 39 8.25 16.63 30.84
N GLU A 40 7.57 17.63 30.29
CA GLU A 40 7.76 19.05 30.66
C GLU A 40 7.49 19.29 32.14
N LYS A 41 6.38 18.77 32.68
CA LYS A 41 6.03 18.91 34.11
C LYS A 41 7.01 18.19 35.05
N LEU A 42 7.55 17.05 34.62
CA LEU A 42 8.57 16.31 35.37
C LEU A 42 9.97 16.93 35.23
N GLY A 43 10.14 17.99 34.44
CA GLY A 43 11.43 18.63 34.19
C GLY A 43 12.40 17.74 33.39
N ILE A 44 11.90 16.70 32.72
CA ILE A 44 12.70 15.79 31.91
C ILE A 44 12.77 16.35 30.50
N ASN A 45 13.83 17.10 30.20
CA ASN A 45 14.06 17.56 28.83
C ASN A 45 14.95 16.56 28.06
N PRO A 46 14.39 15.77 27.11
CA PRO A 46 15.15 14.78 26.35
C PRO A 46 16.28 15.38 25.52
N SER A 47 16.27 16.69 25.21
CA SER A 47 17.34 17.36 24.46
C SER A 47 18.56 17.75 25.32
N THR A 48 18.55 17.53 26.64
CA THR A 48 19.59 18.04 27.57
C THR A 48 20.48 16.97 28.21
N LYS A 49 20.19 15.68 28.07
CA LYS A 49 21.10 14.60 28.53
C LYS A 49 21.97 14.11 27.38
N VAL A 50 22.88 14.95 26.90
CA VAL A 50 24.04 14.43 26.16
C VAL A 50 25.08 14.09 27.22
N PRO A 51 25.32 12.80 27.52
CA PRO A 51 26.32 12.42 28.50
C PRO A 51 27.68 12.99 28.07
N THR A 52 28.44 13.50 29.02
CA THR A 52 29.83 13.90 28.73
C THR A 52 30.62 12.68 28.26
N LEU A 53 31.69 12.89 27.48
CA LEU A 53 32.53 11.78 27.00
C LEU A 53 33.05 10.90 28.14
N GLN A 54 33.31 11.48 29.31
CA GLN A 54 33.76 10.76 30.50
C GLN A 54 32.63 9.91 31.10
N GLU A 55 31.44 10.48 31.29
CA GLU A 55 30.26 9.76 31.79
C GLU A 55 29.88 8.60 30.86
N ALA A 56 29.88 8.82 29.54
CA ALA A 56 29.60 7.76 28.57
C ALA A 56 30.62 6.61 28.66
N TRP A 57 31.88 6.92 29.00
CA TRP A 57 32.93 5.93 29.17
C TRP A 57 32.83 5.16 30.48
N GLU A 58 32.42 5.84 31.56
CA GLU A 58 32.12 5.21 32.85
C GLU A 58 30.88 4.32 32.77
N GLU A 59 29.83 4.76 32.08
CA GLU A 59 28.63 3.96 31.80
C GLU A 59 28.98 2.71 30.99
N LEU A 60 29.84 2.83 29.97
CA LEU A 60 30.27 1.67 29.18
C LEU A 60 31.03 0.66 30.04
N VAL A 61 31.98 1.11 30.85
CA VAL A 61 32.74 0.25 31.78
C VAL A 61 31.80 -0.42 32.78
N SER A 62 30.84 0.32 33.33
CA SER A 62 29.83 -0.20 34.24
C SER A 62 28.96 -1.27 33.56
N ARG A 63 28.54 -1.05 32.31
CA ARG A 63 27.77 -2.01 31.53
C ARG A 63 28.56 -3.29 31.27
N VAL A 64 29.82 -3.18 30.85
CA VAL A 64 30.71 -4.35 30.68
C VAL A 64 30.86 -5.11 32.00
N LYS A 65 31.08 -4.42 33.12
CA LYS A 65 31.15 -5.05 34.45
C LYS A 65 29.86 -5.81 34.79
N PHE A 66 28.70 -5.23 34.50
CA PHE A 66 27.39 -5.87 34.74
C PHE A 66 27.21 -7.14 33.90
N LEU A 67 27.61 -7.14 32.62
CA LEU A 67 27.51 -8.32 31.75
C LEU A 67 28.27 -9.55 32.30
N PHE A 68 29.37 -9.34 33.05
CA PHE A 68 30.14 -10.41 33.68
C PHE A 68 29.78 -10.65 35.16
N SER A 69 28.67 -10.07 35.65
CA SER A 69 28.18 -10.28 37.01
C SER A 69 27.43 -11.61 37.16
N ASP A 70 27.27 -12.05 38.40
CA ASP A 70 26.47 -13.24 38.72
C ASP A 70 24.97 -13.03 38.44
N GLU A 71 24.50 -11.77 38.46
CA GLU A 71 23.11 -11.39 38.17
C GLU A 71 22.74 -11.53 36.68
N PHE A 72 23.71 -11.35 35.78
CA PHE A 72 23.46 -11.36 34.34
C PHE A 72 23.36 -12.76 33.73
N LEU A 73 24.12 -13.74 34.26
CA LEU A 73 24.13 -15.09 33.71
C LEU A 73 22.73 -15.76 33.64
N PRO A 74 21.86 -15.65 34.66
CA PRO A 74 20.51 -16.22 34.60
C PRO A 74 19.51 -15.34 33.84
N ALA A 75 19.87 -14.10 33.47
CA ALA A 75 18.95 -13.17 32.83
C ALA A 75 18.51 -13.66 31.45
N LEU A 76 17.25 -13.44 31.07
CA LEU A 76 16.75 -13.83 29.76
C LEU A 76 17.14 -12.78 28.71
N HIS A 77 18.36 -12.91 28.17
CA HIS A 77 18.96 -11.98 27.19
C HIS A 77 19.78 -12.77 26.15
N PRO A 78 19.81 -12.40 24.85
CA PRO A 78 20.63 -13.05 23.81
C PRO A 78 22.09 -13.32 24.24
N LEU A 79 22.79 -12.29 24.72
CA LEU A 79 24.13 -12.44 25.29
C LEU A 79 24.25 -13.45 26.43
N SER A 80 23.26 -13.58 27.32
CA SER A 80 23.32 -14.60 28.40
C SER A 80 23.44 -16.02 27.82
N GLY A 81 22.79 -16.28 26.67
CA GLY A 81 22.92 -17.56 25.95
C GLY A 81 24.34 -17.81 25.47
N HIS A 82 25.00 -16.78 24.94
CA HIS A 82 26.43 -16.87 24.60
C HIS A 82 27.31 -17.13 25.82
N PHE A 83 27.02 -16.50 26.96
CA PHE A 83 27.78 -16.70 28.20
C PHE A 83 27.63 -18.13 28.71
N ARG A 84 26.40 -18.66 28.73
CA ARG A 84 26.12 -20.03 29.16
C ARG A 84 26.77 -21.06 28.24
N ALA A 85 26.69 -20.87 26.93
CA ALA A 85 27.32 -21.77 25.96
C ALA A 85 28.86 -21.69 25.99
N ALA A 86 29.43 -20.51 26.23
CA ALA A 86 30.87 -20.36 26.33
C ALA A 86 31.46 -21.06 27.57
N LEU A 87 30.71 -21.17 28.67
CA LEU A 87 31.12 -21.93 29.85
C LEU A 87 31.23 -23.44 29.56
N GLN A 88 30.48 -23.94 28.57
CA GLN A 88 30.49 -25.34 28.15
C GLN A 88 31.61 -25.67 27.13
N ARG A 89 32.37 -24.67 26.66
CA ARG A 89 33.50 -24.89 25.73
C ARG A 89 34.63 -25.67 26.41
N GLU A 90 35.33 -26.50 25.64
CA GLU A 90 36.39 -27.36 26.17
C GLU A 90 37.72 -26.60 26.35
N GLY A 91 38.50 -27.01 27.36
CA GLY A 91 39.87 -26.52 27.59
C GLY A 91 39.96 -25.02 27.88
N ASP A 92 40.96 -24.36 27.31
CA ASP A 92 41.27 -22.94 27.56
C ASP A 92 40.18 -21.98 27.08
N LEU A 93 39.32 -22.45 26.17
CA LEU A 93 38.21 -21.70 25.58
C LEU A 93 37.01 -21.55 26.54
N SER A 94 36.98 -22.34 27.62
CA SER A 94 35.91 -22.27 28.62
C SER A 94 35.79 -20.87 29.22
N GLY A 95 34.58 -20.31 29.17
CA GLY A 95 34.25 -18.98 29.66
C GLY A 95 34.79 -17.81 28.83
N GLN A 96 35.47 -18.07 27.70
CA GLN A 96 35.92 -17.01 26.79
C GLN A 96 34.77 -16.57 25.89
N ILE A 97 34.42 -15.28 25.96
CA ILE A 97 33.39 -14.65 25.13
C ILE A 97 34.05 -13.82 24.02
N PRO A 98 33.75 -14.05 22.73
CA PRO A 98 34.20 -13.18 21.66
C PRO A 98 33.71 -11.73 21.87
N ALA A 99 34.61 -10.76 21.74
CA ALA A 99 34.28 -9.34 21.91
C ALA A 99 33.27 -8.84 20.86
N ALA A 100 33.30 -9.43 19.65
CA ALA A 100 32.33 -9.17 18.59
C ALA A 100 30.88 -9.48 19.03
N VAL A 101 30.68 -10.55 19.81
CA VAL A 101 29.36 -10.92 20.33
C VAL A 101 28.83 -9.84 21.27
N ILE A 102 29.65 -9.39 22.22
CA ILE A 102 29.29 -8.34 23.18
C ILE A 102 28.95 -7.03 22.46
N ALA A 103 29.75 -6.64 21.47
CA ALA A 103 29.55 -5.42 20.69
C ALA A 103 28.26 -5.44 19.84
N VAL A 104 27.82 -6.61 19.39
CA VAL A 104 26.70 -6.75 18.45
C VAL A 104 25.35 -7.01 19.14
N PHE A 105 25.34 -7.83 20.18
CA PHE A 105 24.08 -8.29 20.80
C PHE A 105 23.63 -7.46 22.01
N ASP A 106 24.41 -6.47 22.47
CA ASP A 106 23.97 -5.47 23.45
C ASP A 106 23.75 -4.10 22.79
N ALA A 107 22.49 -3.79 22.49
CA ALA A 107 22.11 -2.53 21.87
C ALA A 107 22.40 -1.31 22.75
N THR A 108 22.31 -1.46 24.07
CA THR A 108 22.60 -0.38 25.04
C THR A 108 24.08 -0.04 25.00
N LEU A 109 24.93 -1.07 25.04
CA LEU A 109 26.38 -0.96 24.91
C LEU A 109 26.75 -0.33 23.55
N PHE A 110 26.16 -0.81 22.46
CA PHE A 110 26.42 -0.27 21.12
C PHE A 110 26.05 1.22 21.01
N ASN A 111 24.93 1.62 21.61
CA ASN A 111 24.53 3.03 21.67
C ASN A 111 25.48 3.87 22.52
N MET A 112 25.98 3.35 23.65
CA MET A 112 27.02 4.02 24.43
C MET A 112 28.29 4.23 23.58
N CYS A 113 28.75 3.21 22.85
CA CYS A 113 29.89 3.34 21.92
C CYS A 113 29.65 4.43 20.87
N LYS A 114 28.43 4.57 20.34
CA LYS A 114 28.07 5.64 19.40
C LYS A 114 28.08 7.04 20.03
N SER A 115 27.69 7.16 21.30
CA SER A 115 27.80 8.42 22.05
C SER A 115 29.26 8.84 22.29
N ILE A 116 30.18 7.87 22.39
CA ILE A 116 31.61 8.11 22.56
C ILE A 116 32.28 8.48 21.24
N ASP A 117 32.00 7.72 20.18
CA ASP A 117 32.46 8.01 18.83
C ASP A 117 31.34 7.81 17.81
N PRO A 118 30.80 8.89 17.22
CA PRO A 118 29.78 8.81 16.17
C PRO A 118 30.22 7.98 14.94
N LYS A 119 31.53 7.81 14.69
CA LYS A 119 32.04 6.98 13.59
C LYS A 119 31.67 5.51 13.73
N VAL A 120 31.29 5.04 14.93
CA VAL A 120 30.78 3.68 15.16
C VAL A 120 29.51 3.39 14.35
N GLU A 121 28.70 4.40 14.02
CA GLU A 121 27.52 4.19 13.16
C GLU A 121 27.94 3.89 11.71
N SER A 122 29.04 4.47 11.23
CA SER A 122 29.63 4.22 9.91
C SER A 122 30.38 2.89 9.87
N ASN A 123 31.19 2.61 10.90
CA ASN A 123 31.94 1.37 11.05
C ASN A 123 31.64 0.70 12.41
N PRO A 124 30.64 -0.21 12.45
CA PRO A 124 30.22 -0.89 13.67
C PRO A 124 31.31 -1.72 14.35
N PHE A 125 32.33 -2.16 13.61
CA PHE A 125 33.42 -2.97 14.16
C PHE A 125 34.29 -2.17 15.14
N LEU A 126 34.26 -0.84 15.08
CA LEU A 126 34.90 0.02 16.08
C LEU A 126 34.33 -0.20 17.49
N ALA A 127 33.07 -0.64 17.63
CA ALA A 127 32.49 -0.96 18.93
C ALA A 127 33.28 -2.06 19.68
N ILE A 128 33.86 -3.03 18.94
CA ILE A 128 34.66 -4.12 19.50
C ILE A 128 35.88 -3.55 20.24
N PHE A 129 36.55 -2.56 19.64
CA PHE A 129 37.70 -1.89 20.26
C PHE A 129 37.31 -1.16 21.55
N TYR A 130 36.18 -0.45 21.53
CA TYR A 130 35.69 0.24 22.72
C TYR A 130 35.33 -0.75 23.84
N VAL A 131 34.73 -1.89 23.51
CA VAL A 131 34.45 -3.00 24.44
C VAL A 131 35.74 -3.55 25.04
N MET A 132 36.75 -3.84 24.20
CA MET A 132 38.05 -4.36 24.66
C MET A 132 38.76 -3.38 25.59
N ARG A 133 38.75 -2.08 25.26
CA ARG A 133 39.30 -1.04 26.15
C ARG A 133 38.56 -0.91 27.47
N ALA A 134 37.23 -1.01 27.46
CA ALA A 134 36.43 -0.99 28.67
C ALA A 134 36.72 -2.23 29.55
N ALA A 135 36.88 -3.40 28.93
CA ALA A 135 37.25 -4.63 29.63
C ALA A 135 38.68 -4.57 30.20
N ALA A 136 39.64 -3.99 29.48
CA ALA A 136 41.00 -3.80 29.95
C ALA A 136 41.09 -2.91 31.20
N LYS A 137 40.20 -1.91 31.34
CA LYS A 137 40.06 -1.11 32.57
C LYS A 137 39.55 -1.91 33.77
N LEU A 138 38.95 -3.07 33.54
CA LEU A 138 38.44 -4.00 34.55
C LEU A 138 39.40 -5.18 34.79
N SER A 139 40.72 -4.96 34.62
CA SER A 139 41.76 -5.99 34.75
C SER A 139 41.78 -6.74 36.09
N GLY A 140 41.16 -6.18 37.15
CA GLY A 140 40.96 -6.88 38.43
C GLY A 140 39.91 -8.00 38.39
N LEU A 141 38.92 -7.92 37.48
CA LEU A 141 37.79 -8.85 37.38
C LEU A 141 37.82 -9.68 36.09
N LEU A 142 38.32 -9.10 35.00
CA LEU A 142 38.32 -9.67 33.66
C LEU A 142 39.74 -9.97 33.19
N ALA A 143 39.87 -11.04 32.42
CA ALA A 143 41.04 -11.38 31.63
C ALA A 143 40.75 -11.04 30.17
N THR A 144 41.70 -10.37 29.52
CA THR A 144 41.66 -9.97 28.11
C THR A 144 43.03 -10.23 27.51
N SER A 145 43.09 -10.46 26.20
CA SER A 145 44.33 -10.51 25.42
C SER A 145 44.44 -9.25 24.55
N GLU A 146 45.67 -8.79 24.26
CA GLU A 146 45.91 -7.71 23.29
C GLU A 146 45.88 -8.23 21.85
N GLU A 147 46.20 -9.52 21.64
CA GLU A 147 46.25 -10.16 20.32
C GLU A 147 44.93 -10.86 19.97
N GLU A 148 44.22 -11.38 20.97
CA GLU A 148 43.00 -12.16 20.76
C GLU A 148 41.74 -11.41 21.26
N LEU A 149 40.69 -11.44 20.44
CA LEU A 149 39.45 -10.68 20.67
C LEU A 149 38.45 -11.41 21.58
N TRP A 150 38.89 -11.90 22.74
CA TRP A 150 38.01 -12.50 23.75
C TRP A 150 38.11 -11.82 25.12
N ILE A 151 37.04 -11.97 25.89
CA ILE A 151 36.95 -11.50 27.28
C ILE A 151 36.49 -12.66 28.14
N ARG A 152 37.19 -12.92 29.26
CA ARG A 152 36.88 -13.99 30.21
C ARG A 152 36.84 -13.45 31.63
N ARG A 153 35.96 -13.98 32.47
CA ARG A 153 35.97 -13.68 33.92
C ARG A 153 37.18 -14.36 34.58
N LYS A 154 37.90 -13.66 35.46
CA LYS A 154 39.03 -14.25 36.21
C LYS A 154 38.57 -15.23 37.29
N ASN A 155 37.50 -14.88 37.98
CA ASN A 155 36.89 -15.73 39.00
C ASN A 155 35.77 -16.56 38.36
N PRO A 156 35.73 -17.89 38.55
CA PRO A 156 34.67 -18.72 38.02
C PRO A 156 33.32 -18.39 38.67
N TYR A 157 32.22 -18.66 37.95
CA TYR A 157 30.87 -18.62 38.52
C TYR A 157 30.71 -19.73 39.56
N THR A 158 29.82 -19.53 40.55
CA THR A 158 29.52 -20.58 41.52
C THR A 158 28.81 -21.74 40.83
N PRO A 159 29.08 -23.01 41.21
CA PRO A 159 28.46 -24.19 40.59
C PRO A 159 26.93 -24.14 40.61
N GLU A 160 26.34 -23.67 41.71
CA GLU A 160 24.90 -23.50 41.90
C GLU A 160 24.28 -22.55 40.86
N LEU A 161 25.01 -21.49 40.48
CA LEU A 161 24.57 -20.53 39.47
C LEU A 161 24.64 -21.13 38.07
N ILE A 162 25.65 -21.97 37.79
CA ILE A 162 25.80 -22.66 36.51
C ILE A 162 24.68 -23.70 36.34
N GLU A 163 24.42 -24.50 37.37
CA GLU A 163 23.36 -25.51 37.39
C GLU A 163 21.97 -24.88 37.22
N SER A 164 21.65 -23.82 37.97
CA SER A 164 20.36 -23.11 37.85
C SER A 164 20.19 -22.34 36.53
N SER A 165 21.28 -22.00 35.85
CA SER A 165 21.27 -21.31 34.56
C SER A 165 21.25 -22.27 33.36
N SER A 166 21.66 -23.53 33.58
CA SER A 166 21.61 -24.58 32.57
C SER A 166 20.16 -24.85 32.14
N VAL A 167 19.98 -25.23 30.87
CA VAL A 167 18.67 -25.66 30.38
C VAL A 167 18.50 -27.13 30.77
N GLU A 168 17.36 -27.51 31.32
CA GLU A 168 16.96 -28.92 31.43
C GLU A 168 16.89 -29.51 30.01
N GLN A 169 17.99 -30.10 29.53
CA GLN A 169 18.02 -30.81 28.26
C GLN A 169 18.57 -32.22 28.50
N SER A 170 17.92 -33.19 27.87
CA SER A 170 18.28 -34.61 27.89
C SER A 170 19.76 -34.83 27.59
N ASP A 171 20.39 -35.78 28.29
CA ASP A 171 21.81 -36.19 28.20
C ASP A 171 22.33 -36.61 26.79
N SER A 172 21.54 -36.40 25.74
CA SER A 172 21.91 -36.67 24.36
C SER A 172 22.71 -35.50 23.78
N LYS A 173 24.03 -35.70 23.58
CA LYS A 173 24.86 -34.91 22.65
C LYS A 173 24.43 -35.15 21.21
N GLU A 174 23.18 -34.86 20.87
CA GLU A 174 22.68 -34.98 19.51
C GLU A 174 23.26 -33.84 18.68
N ILE A 175 24.05 -34.23 17.67
CA ILE A 175 24.53 -33.33 16.64
C ILE A 175 23.41 -33.22 15.61
N PHE A 176 23.00 -32.00 15.28
CA PHE A 176 21.99 -31.74 14.27
C PHE A 176 22.54 -30.81 13.18
N PRO A 177 22.28 -31.12 11.90
CA PRO A 177 22.72 -30.30 10.78
C PRO A 177 21.78 -29.11 10.56
N ILE A 178 22.36 -27.95 10.22
CA ILE A 178 21.65 -26.74 9.77
C ILE A 178 22.21 -26.30 8.43
N GLU A 179 21.33 -25.88 7.52
CA GLU A 179 21.73 -25.29 6.26
C GLU A 179 22.12 -23.82 6.42
N ALA A 180 23.29 -23.48 5.89
CA ALA A 180 23.81 -22.13 5.79
C ALA A 180 24.44 -21.92 4.40
N ILE A 181 24.81 -20.68 4.08
CA ILE A 181 25.35 -20.33 2.76
C ILE A 181 26.76 -19.78 2.89
N ASN A 182 27.69 -20.36 2.13
CA ASN A 182 29.03 -19.81 1.96
C ASN A 182 29.01 -18.77 0.84
N VAL A 183 29.31 -17.51 1.18
CA VAL A 183 29.40 -16.40 0.24
C VAL A 183 30.88 -16.04 0.06
N PRO A 184 31.55 -16.54 -1.00
CA PRO A 184 32.97 -16.33 -1.20
C PRO A 184 33.29 -14.90 -1.60
N CYS A 185 34.51 -14.46 -1.29
CA CYS A 185 35.01 -13.12 -1.65
C CYS A 185 35.22 -12.95 -3.17
N SER A 186 35.66 -14.01 -3.85
CA SER A 186 35.89 -14.00 -5.29
C SER A 186 34.57 -14.09 -6.04
N LEU A 187 34.38 -13.21 -7.02
CA LEU A 187 33.21 -13.25 -7.91
C LEU A 187 33.24 -14.46 -8.86
N GLU A 188 34.39 -15.07 -9.08
CA GLU A 188 34.53 -16.29 -9.92
C GLU A 188 34.00 -17.54 -9.21
N LYS A 189 34.03 -17.56 -7.87
CA LYS A 189 33.47 -18.68 -7.09
C LYS A 189 31.97 -18.53 -6.95
N SER A 190 31.25 -19.63 -7.10
CA SER A 190 29.80 -19.66 -6.90
C SER A 190 29.44 -19.59 -5.42
N VAL A 191 28.24 -19.09 -5.13
CA VAL A 191 27.67 -19.13 -3.78
C VAL A 191 27.14 -20.54 -3.53
N GLU A 192 27.55 -21.15 -2.42
CA GLU A 192 27.34 -22.58 -2.20
C GLU A 192 26.64 -22.86 -0.88
N ARG A 193 25.83 -23.92 -0.88
CA ARG A 193 25.24 -24.50 0.33
C ARG A 193 26.34 -25.11 1.21
N VAL A 194 26.26 -24.86 2.51
CA VAL A 194 27.09 -25.50 3.54
C VAL A 194 26.21 -26.04 4.67
N ILE A 195 26.60 -27.19 5.23
CA ILE A 195 25.91 -27.80 6.37
C ILE A 195 26.74 -27.56 7.62
N LEU A 196 26.16 -26.87 8.60
CA LEU A 196 26.75 -26.64 9.91
C LEU A 196 26.22 -27.67 10.90
N ASN A 197 27.11 -28.51 11.44
CA ASN A 197 26.77 -29.53 12.43
C ASN A 197 26.83 -28.93 13.83
N LEU A 198 25.69 -28.54 14.39
CA LEU A 198 25.59 -27.96 15.73
C LEU A 198 25.32 -29.03 16.79
N SER A 199 25.59 -28.70 18.05
CA SER A 199 25.20 -29.49 19.20
C SER A 199 24.59 -28.57 20.25
N SER A 200 23.65 -29.10 21.03
CA SER A 200 23.00 -28.37 22.12
C SER A 200 23.97 -27.86 23.19
N SER A 201 25.04 -28.62 23.44
CA SER A 201 26.10 -28.29 24.41
C SER A 201 27.28 -27.53 23.80
N GLY A 202 27.30 -27.35 22.48
CA GLY A 202 28.43 -26.77 21.76
C GLY A 202 28.24 -25.28 21.48
N TYR A 203 29.33 -24.55 21.38
CA TYR A 203 29.26 -23.14 20.99
C TYR A 203 29.22 -22.99 19.47
N PHE A 204 28.08 -22.56 18.92
CA PHE A 204 27.85 -22.53 17.48
C PHE A 204 28.88 -21.68 16.69
N LEU A 205 29.45 -20.64 17.30
CA LEU A 205 30.48 -19.84 16.66
C LEU A 205 31.78 -20.62 16.44
N ASP A 206 32.09 -21.64 17.24
CA ASP A 206 33.25 -22.51 16.99
C ASP A 206 33.05 -23.35 15.73
N VAL A 207 31.81 -23.79 15.46
CA VAL A 207 31.46 -24.52 14.23
C VAL A 207 31.63 -23.60 13.01
N ILE A 208 31.17 -22.36 13.11
CA ILE A 208 31.33 -21.36 12.06
C ILE A 208 32.82 -20.98 11.87
N ALA A 209 33.58 -20.86 12.96
CA ALA A 209 35.02 -20.55 12.90
C ALA A 209 35.76 -21.63 12.10
N LYS A 210 35.48 -22.90 12.44
CA LYS A 210 36.04 -24.05 11.72
C LYS A 210 35.67 -24.04 10.24
N GLN A 211 34.43 -23.68 9.90
CA GLN A 211 33.98 -23.58 8.51
C GLN A 211 34.71 -22.48 7.73
N LEU A 212 35.05 -21.37 8.38
CA LEU A 212 35.84 -20.27 7.81
C LEU A 212 37.36 -20.54 7.83
N GLY A 213 37.81 -21.70 8.32
CA GLY A 213 39.23 -22.02 8.46
C GLY A 213 39.94 -21.27 9.59
N LEU A 214 39.20 -20.78 10.59
CA LEU A 214 39.71 -20.08 11.77
C LEU A 214 39.94 -21.07 12.92
N LEU A 215 40.90 -20.74 13.80
CA LEU A 215 41.20 -21.54 14.99
C LEU A 215 40.24 -21.24 16.14
N ASN A 216 39.87 -19.96 16.32
CA ASN A 216 39.10 -19.49 17.46
C ASN A 216 37.86 -18.71 17.02
N ALA A 217 36.73 -18.90 17.71
CA ALA A 217 35.54 -18.05 17.55
C ALA A 217 35.77 -16.58 17.92
N ALA A 218 36.85 -16.26 18.63
CA ALA A 218 37.27 -14.89 18.92
C ALA A 218 37.62 -14.12 17.63
N ASP A 219 38.08 -14.82 16.59
CA ASP A 219 38.47 -14.23 15.31
C ASP A 219 37.28 -14.00 14.38
N ILE A 220 36.04 -14.24 14.82
CA ILE A 220 34.83 -14.00 14.03
C ILE A 220 34.32 -12.58 14.26
N LEU A 221 34.03 -11.89 13.16
CA LEU A 221 33.20 -10.70 13.10
C LEU A 221 31.78 -11.06 12.65
N ILE A 222 30.81 -10.30 13.13
CA ILE A 222 29.38 -10.56 12.94
C ILE A 222 28.75 -9.31 12.32
N SER A 223 28.04 -9.48 11.21
CA SER A 223 27.33 -8.38 10.55
C SER A 223 26.08 -7.94 11.33
N ARG A 224 25.51 -6.81 10.91
CA ARG A 224 24.13 -6.42 11.21
C ARG A 224 23.16 -7.52 10.70
N PRO A 225 21.96 -7.63 11.31
CA PRO A 225 20.95 -8.57 10.84
C PRO A 225 20.49 -8.20 9.42
N ILE A 226 20.30 -9.22 8.58
CA ILE A 226 19.82 -9.08 7.20
C ILE A 226 18.30 -9.30 7.19
N GLY A 227 17.58 -8.41 6.49
CA GLY A 227 16.12 -8.44 6.40
C GLY A 227 15.45 -7.66 7.53
N LYS A 228 14.61 -8.33 8.34
CA LYS A 228 13.91 -7.69 9.47
C LYS A 228 14.90 -7.46 10.63
N ALA A 229 14.71 -6.39 11.39
CA ALA A 229 15.58 -6.07 12.54
C ALA A 229 15.56 -7.15 13.65
N SER A 230 14.49 -7.95 13.70
CA SER A 230 14.33 -9.10 14.61
C SER A 230 14.84 -10.42 14.02
N SER A 231 15.39 -10.42 12.80
CA SER A 231 15.95 -11.60 12.18
C SER A 231 17.30 -11.94 12.82
N GLU A 232 17.56 -13.23 13.05
CA GLU A 232 18.88 -13.73 13.46
C GLU A 232 19.79 -14.05 12.27
N THR A 233 19.32 -13.82 11.03
CA THR A 233 20.14 -14.04 9.83
C THR A 233 21.27 -13.01 9.73
N ARG A 234 22.52 -13.48 9.80
CA ARG A 234 23.72 -12.65 9.82
C ARG A 234 24.82 -13.27 8.98
N LEU A 235 25.78 -12.43 8.56
CA LEU A 235 27.03 -12.85 7.95
C LEU A 235 28.12 -12.92 9.01
N TYR A 236 28.82 -14.04 9.03
CA TYR A 236 29.96 -14.34 9.89
C TYR A 236 31.22 -14.41 9.03
N PHE A 237 32.29 -13.74 9.45
CA PHE A 237 33.50 -13.61 8.65
C PHE A 237 34.75 -13.37 9.52
N ALA A 238 35.93 -13.55 8.94
CA ALA A 238 37.18 -13.43 9.67
C ALA A 238 37.53 -11.97 10.04
N ALA A 239 38.02 -11.77 11.26
CA ALA A 239 38.62 -10.51 11.69
C ALA A 239 39.95 -10.27 10.96
N PRO A 240 40.23 -9.04 10.47
CA PRO A 240 41.52 -8.75 9.84
C PRO A 240 42.65 -8.79 10.88
N LYS A 241 43.69 -9.58 10.62
CA LYS A 241 44.81 -9.80 11.57
C LYS A 241 45.68 -8.55 11.82
N LYS A 242 45.68 -7.55 10.93
CA LYS A 242 46.53 -6.35 11.01
C LYS A 242 45.87 -5.07 11.55
N SER A 243 44.56 -5.06 11.80
CA SER A 243 43.83 -3.79 12.02
C SER A 243 43.70 -3.33 13.48
N LEU A 244 44.37 -3.94 14.47
CA LEU A 244 44.13 -3.62 15.89
C LEU A 244 45.31 -3.02 16.65
N LEU A 245 46.53 -3.08 16.12
CA LEU A 245 47.73 -2.58 16.82
C LEU A 245 48.15 -1.15 16.45
N ASP A 246 47.57 -0.53 15.41
CA ASP A 246 48.01 0.79 14.95
C ASP A 246 46.84 1.65 14.43
N ILE A 247 46.13 2.33 15.33
CA ILE A 247 45.09 3.32 14.95
C ILE A 247 45.23 4.57 15.82
N SER A 248 46.36 5.26 15.69
CA SER A 248 46.32 6.71 15.72
C SER A 248 45.94 7.22 14.32
N SER A 249 44.84 7.97 14.26
CA SER A 249 44.45 8.93 13.20
C SER A 249 43.97 8.48 11.80
N ASP A 250 44.41 7.39 11.16
CA ASP A 250 44.24 7.29 9.68
C ASP A 250 43.29 6.20 9.10
N LEU A 251 42.28 5.75 9.85
CA LEU A 251 41.26 4.81 9.34
C LEU A 251 40.04 5.47 8.67
N LEU A 252 40.17 6.74 8.27
CA LEU A 252 39.22 7.37 7.32
C LEU A 252 39.29 6.72 5.92
N ASN A 253 40.32 5.91 5.65
CA ASN A 253 40.52 5.18 4.40
C ASN A 253 40.26 3.67 4.54
N ALA A 254 39.15 3.26 5.18
CA ALA A 254 38.73 1.85 5.18
C ALA A 254 38.56 1.28 3.75
N LYS A 255 38.29 2.13 2.75
CA LYS A 255 38.34 1.76 1.32
C LYS A 255 39.73 1.36 0.81
N GLY A 256 40.81 1.83 1.45
CA GLY A 256 42.20 1.53 1.09
C GLY A 256 42.77 0.32 1.84
N ALA A 257 42.27 0.01 3.03
CA ALA A 257 42.82 -1.05 3.90
C ALA A 257 42.40 -2.48 3.49
N CYS A 258 41.23 -2.68 2.87
CA CYS A 258 40.87 -4.00 2.33
C CYS A 258 41.62 -4.39 1.04
N ASN A 259 42.50 -3.54 0.50
CA ASN A 259 43.25 -3.85 -0.71
C ASN A 259 44.58 -4.58 -0.46
N SER A 260 45.03 -4.73 0.79
CA SER A 260 46.38 -5.27 1.06
C SER A 260 46.45 -6.61 1.80
N GLU A 261 45.35 -7.17 2.33
CA GLU A 261 45.47 -8.48 3.02
C GLU A 261 44.22 -9.38 3.08
N GLY A 262 43.02 -8.89 2.74
CA GLY A 262 41.82 -9.71 2.62
C GLY A 262 40.93 -9.18 1.51
N SER A 263 40.75 -9.95 0.44
CA SER A 263 39.95 -9.56 -0.72
C SER A 263 38.55 -9.10 -0.29
N PHE A 264 38.17 -7.88 -0.68
CA PHE A 264 36.86 -7.29 -0.45
C PHE A 264 35.74 -8.20 -0.99
N ASN A 265 34.74 -8.49 -0.16
CA ASN A 265 33.61 -9.36 -0.53
C ASN A 265 32.42 -8.49 -0.95
N ALA A 266 32.30 -8.23 -2.26
CA ALA A 266 31.26 -7.36 -2.79
C ALA A 266 29.84 -7.89 -2.50
N ARG A 267 29.61 -9.21 -2.60
CA ARG A 267 28.31 -9.85 -2.36
C ARG A 267 27.86 -9.71 -0.91
N ALA A 268 28.73 -10.08 0.03
CA ALA A 268 28.45 -9.97 1.47
C ALA A 268 28.26 -8.50 1.89
N SER A 269 29.07 -7.59 1.33
CA SER A 269 29.00 -6.17 1.65
C SER A 269 27.69 -5.53 1.17
N TYR A 270 27.24 -5.90 -0.03
CA TYR A 270 25.97 -5.44 -0.57
C TYR A 270 24.75 -5.91 0.24
N LEU A 271 24.77 -7.18 0.68
CA LEU A 271 23.68 -7.74 1.49
C LEU A 271 23.58 -7.09 2.87
N SER A 272 24.69 -6.93 3.56
CA SER A 272 24.73 -6.33 4.91
C SER A 272 24.66 -4.80 4.93
N GLY A 273 25.05 -4.12 3.85
CA GLY A 273 25.26 -2.66 3.84
C GLY A 273 26.46 -2.23 4.71
N GLN A 274 27.44 -3.12 4.88
CA GLN A 274 28.69 -2.92 5.62
C GLN A 274 29.86 -3.42 4.77
N ASP A 275 31.03 -2.81 4.91
CA ASP A 275 32.22 -3.31 4.22
C ASP A 275 32.69 -4.61 4.90
N ILE A 276 32.65 -5.72 4.16
CA ILE A 276 33.05 -7.06 4.61
C ILE A 276 34.17 -7.58 3.69
N CYS A 277 35.19 -8.18 4.30
CA CYS A 277 36.38 -8.68 3.60
C CYS A 277 36.60 -10.16 3.96
N GLY A 278 37.09 -10.95 3.00
CA GLY A 278 37.22 -12.41 3.13
C GLY A 278 35.96 -13.21 2.81
N ASP A 279 36.08 -14.53 2.91
CA ASP A 279 34.95 -15.46 2.76
C ASP A 279 34.00 -15.34 3.96
N THR A 280 32.72 -15.59 3.75
CA THR A 280 31.69 -15.35 4.77
C THR A 280 30.67 -16.47 4.79
N VAL A 281 30.13 -16.77 5.99
CA VAL A 281 29.02 -17.71 6.17
C VAL A 281 27.77 -16.91 6.52
N LEU A 282 26.72 -17.04 5.73
CA LEU A 282 25.37 -16.54 6.01
C LEU A 282 24.58 -17.61 6.74
N ALA A 283 24.17 -17.35 7.98
CA ALA A 283 23.38 -18.29 8.77
C ALA A 283 22.36 -17.56 9.65
N SER A 284 21.25 -18.22 9.95
CA SER A 284 20.22 -17.77 10.88
C SER A 284 20.33 -18.57 12.17
N ILE A 285 21.28 -18.19 13.03
CA ILE A 285 21.59 -18.90 14.28
C ILE A 285 21.84 -17.84 15.35
N GLY A 286 21.23 -17.99 16.53
CA GLY A 286 21.43 -17.06 17.63
C GLY A 286 20.64 -17.42 18.88
N TYR A 287 20.82 -16.62 19.94
CA TYR A 287 20.03 -16.73 21.16
C TYR A 287 18.99 -15.62 21.19
N THR A 288 17.78 -15.93 21.62
CA THR A 288 16.66 -14.97 21.60
C THR A 288 16.27 -14.53 23.01
N TRP A 289 15.39 -13.53 23.08
CA TRP A 289 14.77 -13.09 24.34
C TRP A 289 13.66 -14.04 24.82
N ARG A 290 13.24 -15.03 24.01
CA ARG A 290 12.06 -15.86 24.29
C ARG A 290 12.40 -17.15 25.00
N SER A 291 13.55 -17.72 24.68
CA SER A 291 13.98 -19.02 25.19
C SER A 291 15.45 -18.97 25.60
N LYS A 292 15.80 -19.89 26.49
CA LYS A 292 17.19 -20.15 26.86
C LYS A 292 17.92 -20.98 25.81
N ASP A 293 17.19 -21.61 24.89
CA ASP A 293 17.68 -22.48 23.83
C ASP A 293 18.29 -21.71 22.66
N LEU A 294 19.13 -22.40 21.89
CA LEU A 294 19.66 -21.89 20.63
C LEU A 294 18.54 -21.86 19.59
N PHE A 295 18.27 -20.69 19.02
CA PHE A 295 17.41 -20.53 17.85
C PHE A 295 18.21 -20.76 16.57
N TYR A 296 17.60 -21.46 15.63
CA TYR A 296 18.14 -21.67 14.30
C TYR A 296 17.04 -21.80 13.26
N GLU A 297 17.37 -21.44 12.02
CA GLU A 297 16.53 -21.61 10.84
C GLU A 297 17.43 -21.89 9.64
N ASP A 298 17.02 -22.82 8.79
CA ASP A 298 17.78 -23.17 7.58
C ASP A 298 17.79 -22.00 6.60
N VAL A 299 18.99 -21.60 6.16
CA VAL A 299 19.17 -20.59 5.12
C VAL A 299 19.53 -21.31 3.83
N SER A 300 18.53 -21.46 2.96
CA SER A 300 18.70 -22.07 1.64
C SER A 300 19.30 -21.12 0.60
N LEU A 301 19.82 -21.67 -0.49
CA LEU A 301 20.27 -20.88 -1.65
C LEU A 301 19.11 -20.02 -2.22
N GLN A 302 17.89 -20.56 -2.25
CA GLN A 302 16.71 -19.81 -2.63
C GLN A 302 16.51 -18.57 -1.74
N SER A 303 16.64 -18.72 -0.42
CA SER A 303 16.55 -17.61 0.53
C SER A 303 17.63 -16.55 0.29
N TYR A 304 18.86 -16.96 -0.03
CA TYR A 304 19.93 -16.06 -0.43
C TYR A 304 19.57 -15.25 -1.69
N HIS A 305 19.11 -15.90 -2.76
CA HIS A 305 18.73 -15.20 -3.99
C HIS A 305 17.52 -14.28 -3.79
N ARG A 306 16.53 -14.69 -2.96
CA ARG A 306 15.43 -13.82 -2.54
C ARG A 306 15.92 -12.58 -1.79
N MET A 307 16.94 -12.70 -0.93
CA MET A 307 17.58 -11.54 -0.28
C MET A 307 18.28 -10.61 -1.27
N VAL A 308 18.92 -11.17 -2.31
CA VAL A 308 19.61 -10.39 -3.35
C VAL A 308 18.62 -9.61 -4.22
N ILE A 309 17.60 -10.27 -4.78
CA ILE A 309 16.59 -9.59 -5.60
C ILE A 309 15.78 -8.60 -4.75
N GLY A 310 15.56 -8.91 -3.48
CA GLY A 310 14.87 -8.04 -2.53
C GLY A 310 15.58 -6.72 -2.24
N LYS A 311 16.77 -6.48 -2.81
CA LYS A 311 17.48 -5.18 -2.76
C LYS A 311 17.10 -4.23 -3.90
N THR A 312 16.36 -4.69 -4.92
CA THR A 312 15.90 -3.86 -6.04
C THR A 312 14.41 -3.49 -5.88
N PRO A 313 13.95 -2.34 -6.43
CA PRO A 313 12.54 -1.97 -6.40
C PRO A 313 11.60 -3.04 -6.97
N SER A 314 11.92 -3.59 -8.15
CA SER A 314 11.17 -4.67 -8.79
C SER A 314 11.18 -5.95 -7.97
N GLY A 315 12.32 -6.35 -7.42
CA GLY A 315 12.43 -7.55 -6.61
C GLY A 315 11.61 -7.46 -5.31
N ILE A 316 11.54 -6.29 -4.67
CA ILE A 316 10.63 -6.08 -3.52
C ILE A 316 9.17 -6.25 -3.92
N TYR A 317 8.76 -5.73 -5.08
CA TYR A 317 7.39 -5.90 -5.58
C TYR A 317 7.08 -7.37 -5.89
N LYS A 318 7.94 -8.03 -6.66
CA LYS A 318 7.89 -9.46 -7.01
C LYS A 318 7.74 -10.35 -5.78
N LEU A 319 8.60 -10.14 -4.77
CA LEU A 319 8.53 -10.87 -3.50
C LEU A 319 7.24 -10.59 -2.73
N SER A 320 6.73 -9.36 -2.76
CA SER A 320 5.45 -9.01 -2.13
C SER A 320 4.24 -9.62 -2.85
N ARG A 321 4.37 -9.97 -4.13
CA ARG A 321 3.33 -10.64 -4.92
C ARG A 321 3.40 -12.16 -4.81
N GLU A 322 4.46 -12.69 -4.19
CA GLU A 322 4.79 -14.12 -4.21
C GLU A 322 4.87 -14.71 -5.64
N ALA A 323 5.15 -13.83 -6.61
CA ALA A 323 5.20 -14.13 -8.04
C ALA A 323 6.45 -13.45 -8.62
N ILE A 324 7.58 -14.14 -8.55
CA ILE A 324 8.89 -13.63 -8.93
C ILE A 324 9.02 -13.57 -10.45
N LEU A 325 8.53 -14.60 -11.13
CA LEU A 325 8.65 -14.75 -12.57
C LEU A 325 7.48 -14.10 -13.32
N ALA A 326 6.26 -14.08 -12.75
CA ALA A 326 5.10 -13.50 -13.42
C ALA A 326 4.88 -11.99 -13.18
N ALA A 327 5.08 -11.49 -11.95
CA ALA A 327 4.73 -10.10 -11.61
C ALA A 327 5.82 -9.10 -12.03
N GLU A 328 5.43 -7.89 -12.43
CA GLU A 328 6.34 -6.77 -12.70
C GLU A 328 5.89 -5.51 -11.96
N LEU A 329 6.85 -4.63 -11.62
CA LEU A 329 6.54 -3.38 -10.92
C LEU A 329 5.67 -2.50 -11.85
N PRO A 330 4.41 -2.19 -11.49
CA PRO A 330 3.52 -1.47 -12.38
C PRO A 330 4.03 -0.06 -12.70
N LEU A 331 3.73 0.42 -13.91
CA LEU A 331 4.19 1.72 -14.41
C LEU A 331 3.34 2.90 -13.90
N ALA A 332 2.10 2.62 -13.46
CA ALA A 332 1.17 3.63 -12.99
C ALA A 332 0.41 3.18 -11.73
N PHE A 333 0.11 4.14 -10.87
CA PHE A 333 -0.77 3.92 -9.71
C PHE A 333 -2.15 4.51 -10.03
N THR A 334 -3.12 3.65 -10.33
CA THR A 334 -4.48 4.06 -10.73
C THR A 334 -5.37 4.32 -9.50
N ALA A 335 -5.53 3.31 -8.65
CA ALA A 335 -6.31 3.38 -7.41
C ALA A 335 -5.86 2.29 -6.45
N LYS A 336 -5.96 2.57 -5.14
CA LYS A 336 -5.60 1.58 -4.10
C LYS A 336 -6.41 0.27 -4.19
N ALA A 337 -7.66 0.33 -4.64
CA ALA A 337 -8.50 -0.86 -4.77
C ALA A 337 -8.03 -1.82 -5.90
N LYS A 338 -7.33 -1.28 -6.91
CA LYS A 338 -6.84 -2.05 -8.05
C LYS A 338 -5.40 -2.51 -7.89
N TRP A 339 -4.61 -1.76 -7.12
CA TRP A 339 -3.22 -2.13 -6.83
C TRP A 339 -3.16 -3.42 -6.02
N LYS A 340 -2.33 -4.37 -6.46
CA LYS A 340 -2.07 -5.64 -5.77
C LYS A 340 -0.61 -5.70 -5.30
N GLY A 341 -0.37 -6.40 -4.20
CA GLY A 341 0.90 -6.39 -3.48
C GLY A 341 1.11 -5.14 -2.63
N SER A 342 2.34 -4.95 -2.17
CA SER A 342 2.76 -3.79 -1.37
C SER A 342 2.60 -2.50 -2.18
N ILE A 343 2.02 -1.47 -1.57
CA ILE A 343 1.81 -0.17 -2.23
C ILE A 343 3.14 0.57 -2.44
N PRO A 344 3.28 1.45 -3.45
CA PRO A 344 4.55 2.10 -3.79
C PRO A 344 5.27 2.76 -2.60
N ARG A 345 4.54 3.43 -1.70
CA ARG A 345 5.13 4.02 -0.50
C ARG A 345 5.83 2.97 0.39
N GLU A 346 5.23 1.81 0.57
CA GLU A 346 5.77 0.74 1.42
C GLU A 346 7.01 0.09 0.79
N ILE A 347 6.99 -0.09 -0.54
CA ILE A 347 8.14 -0.55 -1.31
C ILE A 347 9.30 0.44 -1.15
N LEU A 348 9.05 1.74 -1.36
CA LEU A 348 10.07 2.78 -1.22
C LEU A 348 10.64 2.84 0.20
N CYS A 349 9.81 2.78 1.23
CA CYS A 349 10.27 2.71 2.62
C CYS A 349 11.08 1.44 2.91
N THR A 350 10.77 0.31 2.27
CA THR A 350 11.51 -0.95 2.43
C THR A 350 12.86 -0.88 1.73
N PHE A 351 12.88 -0.43 0.48
CA PHE A 351 14.08 -0.17 -0.29
C PHE A 351 15.03 0.77 0.46
N CYS A 352 14.54 1.92 0.91
CA CYS A 352 15.35 2.88 1.65
C CYS A 352 15.96 2.25 2.91
N ARG A 353 15.17 1.51 3.71
CA ARG A 353 15.69 0.85 4.93
C ARG A 353 16.81 -0.15 4.63
N GLN A 354 16.66 -0.97 3.59
CA GLN A 354 17.65 -1.98 3.18
C GLN A 354 18.96 -1.36 2.67
N HIS A 355 18.91 -0.13 2.17
CA HIS A 355 20.05 0.66 1.68
C HIS A 355 20.53 1.75 2.67
N ARG A 356 20.02 1.75 3.91
CA ARG A 356 20.35 2.75 4.95
C ARG A 356 20.02 4.20 4.55
N LEU A 357 18.90 4.38 3.87
CA LEU A 357 18.31 5.65 3.47
C LEU A 357 16.98 5.89 4.21
N GLU A 358 16.51 7.14 4.20
CA GLU A 358 15.24 7.55 4.78
C GLU A 358 14.46 8.47 3.81
N PRO A 359 13.20 8.11 3.46
CA PRO A 359 12.34 8.95 2.64
C PRO A 359 11.50 9.91 3.49
N ILE A 360 11.55 11.20 3.18
CA ILE A 360 10.77 12.27 3.82
C ILE A 360 9.72 12.74 2.82
N PHE A 361 8.45 12.62 3.19
CA PHE A 361 7.31 13.01 2.35
C PHE A 361 6.76 14.37 2.78
N SER A 362 6.60 15.28 1.82
CA SER A 362 6.09 16.64 2.01
C SER A 362 4.83 16.85 1.16
N PRO A 363 3.65 16.42 1.64
CA PRO A 363 2.37 16.67 0.96
C PRO A 363 1.97 18.14 1.08
N ARG A 364 1.54 18.76 -0.02
CA ARG A 364 1.09 20.16 -0.11
C ARG A 364 -0.33 20.23 -0.68
N ASN A 365 -1.09 21.22 -0.25
CA ASN A 365 -2.41 21.56 -0.80
C ASN A 365 -2.26 22.78 -1.72
N THR A 366 -2.71 22.69 -2.97
CA THR A 366 -2.53 23.78 -3.95
C THR A 366 -3.36 25.03 -3.64
N LEU A 367 -4.36 24.94 -2.76
CA LEU A 367 -5.14 26.11 -2.31
C LEU A 367 -4.34 27.08 -1.43
N GLU A 368 -3.22 26.64 -0.84
CA GLU A 368 -2.35 27.49 -0.02
C GLU A 368 -1.33 28.30 -0.86
N GLU A 369 -1.15 27.97 -2.15
CA GLU A 369 -0.14 28.61 -3.01
C GLU A 369 -0.54 30.01 -3.56
N SER A 370 -1.79 30.46 -3.38
CA SER A 370 -2.19 31.83 -3.78
C SER A 370 -1.86 32.91 -2.75
N SER A 371 -1.25 32.55 -1.62
CA SER A 371 -0.83 33.51 -0.59
C SER A 371 0.51 33.11 0.01
N GLU A 372 1.60 33.22 -0.75
CA GLU A 372 2.91 33.64 -0.23
C GLU A 372 3.95 33.71 -1.36
N SER A 373 4.44 34.92 -1.61
CA SER A 373 5.70 35.15 -2.33
C SER A 373 6.90 34.93 -1.39
N PRO A 374 8.09 34.58 -1.90
CA PRO A 374 9.15 33.99 -1.10
C PRO A 374 9.94 35.07 -0.34
N ILE A 375 9.93 35.01 1.00
CA ILE A 375 10.91 35.73 1.83
C ILE A 375 11.74 34.75 2.64
N SER A 376 13.04 34.81 2.34
CA SER A 376 14.22 34.20 2.92
C SER A 376 14.14 33.58 4.32
N HIS A 377 14.75 32.40 4.41
CA HIS A 377 15.34 31.80 5.61
C HIS A 377 16.02 32.83 6.55
N LYS A 378 15.65 32.82 7.83
CA LYS A 378 16.60 32.93 8.95
C LYS A 378 15.96 32.50 10.28
N LYS A 379 16.54 31.45 10.87
CA LYS A 379 16.44 31.11 12.29
C LYS A 379 16.74 32.34 13.15
N LEU A 380 15.93 32.59 14.18
CA LEU A 380 16.40 33.24 15.41
C LEU A 380 15.51 32.86 16.60
N LYS A 381 16.16 32.28 17.62
CA LYS A 381 15.71 32.17 19.01
C LYS A 381 15.55 33.57 19.60
N VAL A 382 14.51 33.82 20.42
CA VAL A 382 14.60 34.67 21.62
C VAL A 382 13.57 34.21 22.66
N THR A 383 14.07 34.02 23.88
CA THR A 383 13.40 33.80 25.18
C THR A 383 12.80 35.09 25.77
N ASP A 384 11.68 34.92 26.50
CA ASP A 384 11.11 35.69 27.62
C ASP A 384 11.37 37.19 27.78
N LEU A 385 10.27 37.93 28.03
CA LEU A 385 10.12 38.82 29.20
C LEU A 385 8.66 39.28 29.40
N ALA A 386 8.27 39.34 30.67
CA ALA A 386 6.93 39.56 31.19
C ALA A 386 6.50 41.04 31.28
N GLY A 387 5.18 41.25 31.42
CA GLY A 387 4.61 42.31 32.26
C GLY A 387 3.50 43.18 31.64
N LYS A 388 2.29 43.12 32.25
CA LYS A 388 1.29 44.20 32.56
C LYS A 388 0.86 45.15 31.40
N GLU A 389 -0.36 45.65 31.25
CA GLU A 389 -1.56 45.83 32.08
C GLU A 389 -2.71 46.25 31.12
N THR A 390 -3.94 46.09 31.62
CA THR A 390 -5.28 46.51 31.13
C THR A 390 -5.46 47.86 30.42
N GLN A 391 -6.41 47.96 29.45
CA GLN A 391 -7.64 48.80 29.53
C GLN A 391 -8.56 48.74 28.27
N TYR A 392 -9.86 48.88 28.53
CA TYR A 392 -11.06 49.03 27.67
C TYR A 392 -10.93 50.16 26.60
N ALA A 393 -11.72 50.35 25.52
CA ALA A 393 -13.13 50.07 25.23
C ALA A 393 -13.42 50.26 23.69
N HIS A 394 -14.58 49.76 23.23
CA HIS A 394 -15.44 50.19 22.10
C HIS A 394 -14.78 50.64 20.77
N GLY A 395 -15.09 50.12 19.57
CA GLY A 395 -16.26 49.40 19.07
C GLY A 395 -16.61 50.01 17.70
N CYS A 396 -16.57 49.24 16.62
CA CYS A 396 -17.45 49.44 15.47
C CYS A 396 -17.43 48.19 14.57
N VAL A 397 -18.63 47.83 14.17
CA VAL A 397 -19.05 46.74 13.30
C VAL A 397 -18.52 46.97 11.88
N ASP A 398 -18.03 45.92 11.22
CA ASP A 398 -18.20 45.73 9.78
C ASP A 398 -18.03 44.24 9.41
N ASP A 399 -19.18 43.65 9.11
CA ASP A 399 -19.47 42.65 8.08
C ASP A 399 -18.53 41.43 7.90
N ALA A 400 -18.76 40.41 8.72
CA ALA A 400 -18.28 39.06 8.46
C ALA A 400 -19.19 38.37 7.43
N GLY A 401 -18.90 38.60 6.14
CA GLY A 401 -19.39 37.77 5.06
C GLY A 401 -18.99 36.31 5.30
N VAL A 402 -19.96 35.49 5.66
CA VAL A 402 -19.84 34.03 5.75
C VAL A 402 -19.59 33.51 4.35
N LYS A 403 -18.33 33.32 3.98
CA LYS A 403 -17.97 32.52 2.81
C LYS A 403 -18.39 31.08 3.08
N GLU A 404 -19.43 30.66 2.38
CA GLU A 404 -19.79 29.26 2.17
C GLU A 404 -18.53 28.44 1.89
N ILE A 405 -18.20 27.51 2.80
CA ILE A 405 -17.29 26.42 2.47
C ILE A 405 -18.12 25.42 1.68
N VAL A 406 -18.31 25.72 0.40
CA VAL A 406 -18.41 24.69 -0.62
C VAL A 406 -17.16 23.84 -0.45
N GLU A 407 -17.30 22.51 -0.33
CA GLU A 407 -16.17 21.58 -0.45
C GLU A 407 -15.56 21.72 -1.85
N SER A 408 -14.77 22.77 -2.04
CA SER A 408 -13.86 22.93 -3.16
C SER A 408 -12.82 21.83 -3.01
N GLY A 409 -12.86 20.85 -3.91
CA GLY A 409 -11.96 19.70 -3.91
C GLY A 409 -10.51 20.17 -4.02
N GLY A 410 -9.82 20.26 -2.89
CA GLY A 410 -8.39 20.60 -2.85
C GLY A 410 -7.59 19.58 -3.66
N SER A 411 -6.71 20.08 -4.53
CA SER A 411 -5.78 19.23 -5.26
C SER A 411 -4.48 19.10 -4.45
N PHE A 412 -4.02 17.87 -4.29
CA PHE A 412 -2.85 17.54 -3.47
C PHE A 412 -1.67 17.22 -4.37
N ARG A 413 -0.50 17.71 -3.98
CA ARG A 413 0.80 17.34 -4.54
C ARG A 413 1.66 16.77 -3.42
N CYS A 414 2.60 15.90 -3.74
CA CYS A 414 3.57 15.41 -2.76
C CYS A 414 4.97 15.47 -3.33
N GLU A 415 5.89 15.99 -2.53
CA GLU A 415 7.33 15.91 -2.80
C GLU A 415 7.93 14.82 -1.90
N VAL A 416 8.96 14.13 -2.39
CA VAL A 416 9.73 13.19 -1.57
C VAL A 416 11.21 13.50 -1.65
N LYS A 417 11.87 13.56 -0.50
CA LYS A 417 13.31 13.73 -0.37
C LYS A 417 13.90 12.49 0.28
N ILE A 418 14.94 11.90 -0.33
CA ILE A 418 15.65 10.75 0.22
C ILE A 418 17.03 11.20 0.70
N ILE A 419 17.31 10.91 1.95
CA ILE A 419 18.58 11.22 2.61
C ILE A 419 19.24 9.94 3.13
N SER A 420 20.56 9.97 3.27
CA SER A 420 21.30 8.92 3.96
C SER A 420 21.05 9.02 5.48
N LYS A 421 21.31 7.93 6.22
CA LYS A 421 21.36 7.99 7.69
C LYS A 421 22.34 9.03 8.24
N PHE A 422 23.31 9.47 7.45
CA PHE A 422 24.29 10.50 7.79
C PHE A 422 23.87 11.90 7.34
N GLN A 423 22.59 12.08 6.96
CA GLN A 423 22.01 13.34 6.48
C GLN A 423 22.56 13.82 5.13
N ASP A 424 23.22 12.94 4.37
CA ASP A 424 23.64 13.25 3.01
C ASP A 424 22.43 13.25 2.08
N PHE A 425 22.37 14.25 1.19
CA PHE A 425 21.34 14.30 0.16
C PHE A 425 21.62 13.25 -0.93
N ILE A 426 20.62 12.40 -1.23
CA ILE A 426 20.69 11.42 -2.31
C ILE A 426 19.86 11.88 -3.51
N LEU A 427 18.53 12.02 -3.31
CA LEU A 427 17.62 12.45 -4.37
C LEU A 427 16.37 13.16 -3.83
N GLU A 428 15.70 13.90 -4.70
CA GLU A 428 14.44 14.62 -4.48
C GLU A 428 13.56 14.46 -5.72
N CYS A 429 12.28 14.12 -5.53
CA CYS A 429 11.30 14.05 -6.61
C CYS A 429 10.14 15.00 -6.33
N SER A 430 9.82 15.82 -7.33
CA SER A 430 8.84 16.91 -7.24
C SER A 430 7.87 16.84 -8.43
N PRO A 431 7.00 15.83 -8.52
CA PRO A 431 6.12 15.63 -9.67
C PRO A 431 5.11 16.77 -9.80
N LYS A 432 4.81 17.23 -11.02
CA LYS A 432 3.87 18.36 -11.26
C LYS A 432 2.39 17.97 -11.18
N GLU A 433 2.09 16.67 -11.21
CA GLU A 433 0.73 16.13 -11.16
C GLU A 433 0.05 16.42 -9.81
N THR A 434 -1.26 16.69 -9.87
CA THR A 434 -2.10 16.92 -8.69
C THR A 434 -3.18 15.84 -8.60
N PHE A 435 -3.56 15.48 -7.38
CA PHE A 435 -4.49 14.39 -7.10
C PHE A 435 -5.60 14.85 -6.15
N LYS A 436 -6.81 14.30 -6.29
CA LYS A 436 -7.94 14.60 -5.38
C LYS A 436 -7.70 14.09 -3.95
N LYS A 437 -6.85 13.08 -3.78
CA LYS A 437 -6.50 12.49 -2.48
C LYS A 437 -5.01 12.64 -2.21
N GLN A 438 -4.68 13.09 -1.00
CA GLN A 438 -3.30 13.13 -0.51
C GLN A 438 -2.59 11.78 -0.58
N SER A 439 -3.30 10.68 -0.28
CA SER A 439 -2.74 9.33 -0.36
C SER A 439 -2.26 9.00 -1.77
N ASP A 440 -3.05 9.33 -2.79
CA ASP A 440 -2.74 8.99 -4.19
C ASP A 440 -1.52 9.79 -4.68
N ALA A 441 -1.40 11.06 -4.26
CA ALA A 441 -0.21 11.87 -4.52
C ALA A 441 1.06 11.25 -3.91
N ILE A 442 0.97 10.72 -2.67
CA ILE A 442 2.10 10.04 -2.01
C ILE A 442 2.47 8.74 -2.74
N GLN A 443 1.48 7.97 -3.22
CA GLN A 443 1.76 6.73 -3.96
C GLN A 443 2.40 7.02 -5.33
N ASN A 444 1.89 8.01 -6.07
CA ASN A 444 2.44 8.39 -7.37
C ASN A 444 3.90 8.85 -7.27
N VAL A 445 4.21 9.76 -6.33
CA VAL A 445 5.60 10.22 -6.16
C VAL A 445 6.53 9.08 -5.75
N SER A 446 6.05 8.17 -4.89
CA SER A 446 6.84 6.99 -4.50
C SER A 446 7.11 6.09 -5.70
N LEU A 447 6.10 5.87 -6.55
CA LEU A 447 6.23 5.01 -7.73
C LEU A 447 7.21 5.60 -8.75
N LYS A 448 7.17 6.91 -9.01
CA LYS A 448 8.13 7.57 -9.91
C LYS A 448 9.58 7.38 -9.48
N VAL A 449 9.85 7.53 -8.18
CA VAL A 449 11.18 7.26 -7.64
C VAL A 449 11.56 5.79 -7.81
N LEU A 450 10.64 4.88 -7.53
CA LEU A 450 10.88 3.44 -7.68
C LEU A 450 11.15 3.03 -9.12
N LEU A 451 10.42 3.57 -10.10
CA LEU A 451 10.62 3.28 -11.53
C LEU A 451 11.98 3.79 -12.01
N TRP A 452 12.36 5.00 -11.61
CA TRP A 452 13.67 5.55 -11.94
C TRP A 452 14.81 4.74 -11.32
N LEU A 453 14.68 4.36 -10.05
CA LEU A 453 15.63 3.45 -9.41
C LEU A 453 15.66 2.10 -10.13
N ASN A 454 14.50 1.52 -10.47
CA ASN A 454 14.41 0.24 -11.15
C ASN A 454 15.16 0.24 -12.49
N ALA A 455 15.05 1.32 -13.26
CA ALA A 455 15.80 1.49 -14.50
C ALA A 455 17.32 1.48 -14.25
N TYR A 456 17.80 2.14 -13.19
CA TYR A 456 19.21 2.11 -12.81
C TYR A 456 19.69 0.72 -12.38
N PHE A 457 18.86 -0.05 -11.66
CA PHE A 457 19.23 -1.42 -11.27
C PHE A 457 19.18 -2.41 -12.45
N GLY A 458 18.38 -2.12 -13.49
CA GLY A 458 18.35 -2.90 -14.73
C GLY A 458 19.58 -2.67 -15.63
N ASP A 459 20.16 -1.46 -15.61
CA ASP A 459 21.45 -1.16 -16.26
C ASP A 459 22.35 -0.34 -15.33
N PRO A 460 23.07 -1.00 -14.40
CA PRO A 460 23.99 -0.32 -13.49
C PRO A 460 25.21 0.30 -14.19
N THR A 461 25.40 0.04 -15.49
CA THR A 461 26.49 0.59 -16.31
C THR A 461 26.09 1.86 -17.05
N MET A 462 24.83 2.29 -16.89
CA MET A 462 24.27 3.42 -17.61
C MET A 462 25.11 4.69 -17.43
N PRO A 463 25.51 5.38 -18.54
CA PRO A 463 26.25 6.63 -18.47
C PRO A 463 25.48 7.71 -17.68
N LEU A 464 26.23 8.56 -16.97
CA LEU A 464 25.65 9.63 -16.13
C LEU A 464 24.74 10.59 -16.93
N GLU A 465 25.05 10.83 -18.20
CA GLU A 465 24.24 11.65 -19.11
C GLU A 465 22.83 11.07 -19.28
N ARG A 466 22.74 9.76 -19.56
CA ARG A 466 21.47 9.04 -19.73
C ARG A 466 20.71 8.94 -18.40
N LEU A 467 21.42 8.81 -17.27
CA LEU A 467 20.86 8.90 -15.93
C LEU A 467 20.21 10.25 -15.66
N ASN A 468 20.88 11.36 -16.00
CA ASN A 468 20.32 12.71 -15.87
C ASN A 468 19.07 12.90 -16.74
N THR A 469 19.11 12.49 -18.01
CA THR A 469 17.94 12.60 -18.90
C THR A 469 16.74 11.80 -18.39
N SER A 470 16.98 10.60 -17.85
CA SER A 470 15.90 9.81 -17.23
C SER A 470 15.33 10.46 -15.97
N ALA A 471 16.18 11.12 -15.17
CA ALA A 471 15.75 11.83 -13.96
C ALA A 471 14.86 13.04 -14.29
N ASP A 472 15.21 13.79 -15.33
CA ASP A 472 14.42 14.93 -15.82
C ASP A 472 12.99 14.51 -16.22
N GLY A 473 12.85 13.37 -16.90
CA GLY A 473 11.55 12.80 -17.28
C GLY A 473 10.64 12.51 -16.07
N HIS A 474 11.23 12.21 -14.91
CA HIS A 474 10.51 11.94 -13.67
C HIS A 474 10.45 13.13 -12.69
N ASN A 475 10.97 14.31 -13.05
CA ASN A 475 11.16 15.47 -12.16
C ASN A 475 11.98 15.10 -10.91
N ILE A 476 13.07 14.36 -11.11
CA ILE A 476 14.00 13.92 -10.06
C ILE A 476 15.27 14.76 -10.13
N ARG A 477 15.70 15.30 -8.99
CA ARG A 477 17.01 15.90 -8.78
C ARG A 477 17.82 15.01 -7.85
N PHE A 478 19.05 14.68 -8.19
CA PHE A 478 19.91 13.83 -7.36
C PHE A 478 21.35 14.35 -7.31
N ASP A 479 22.09 13.96 -6.26
CA ASP A 479 23.53 14.21 -6.17
C ASP A 479 24.28 13.01 -6.77
N SER A 480 24.96 13.24 -7.89
CA SER A 480 25.60 12.14 -8.64
C SER A 480 26.69 11.43 -7.85
N GLN A 481 27.47 12.14 -7.04
CA GLN A 481 28.57 11.57 -6.27
C GLN A 481 28.04 10.68 -5.15
N ASN A 482 27.09 11.19 -4.37
CA ASN A 482 26.48 10.44 -3.26
C ASN A 482 25.62 9.29 -3.77
N PHE A 483 24.88 9.48 -4.86
CA PHE A 483 24.06 8.43 -5.47
C PHE A 483 24.93 7.26 -5.95
N ILE A 484 25.94 7.55 -6.79
CA ILE A 484 26.86 6.54 -7.29
C ILE A 484 27.56 5.85 -6.13
N LYS A 485 28.12 6.62 -5.17
CA LYS A 485 28.78 6.08 -3.97
C LYS A 485 27.88 5.12 -3.18
N THR A 486 26.60 5.44 -3.06
CA THR A 486 25.62 4.62 -2.32
C THR A 486 25.36 3.28 -3.01
N PHE A 487 25.28 3.28 -4.34
CA PHE A 487 24.89 2.11 -5.13
C PHE A 487 26.04 1.43 -5.90
N MET A 488 27.30 1.83 -5.69
CA MET A 488 28.48 1.26 -6.35
C MET A 488 28.50 -0.28 -6.35
N LEU A 489 28.16 -0.91 -5.22
CA LEU A 489 28.24 -2.36 -5.07
C LEU A 489 27.21 -3.12 -5.91
N CYS A 490 26.13 -2.45 -6.35
CA CYS A 490 25.13 -3.05 -7.23
C CYS A 490 25.76 -3.46 -8.57
N HIS A 491 26.73 -2.68 -9.06
CA HIS A 491 27.42 -2.94 -10.31
C HIS A 491 28.19 -4.27 -10.30
N HIS A 492 28.72 -4.69 -9.15
CA HIS A 492 29.45 -5.96 -9.08
C HIS A 492 28.56 -7.20 -9.04
N ILE A 493 27.26 -7.04 -8.78
CA ILE A 493 26.35 -8.15 -8.53
C ILE A 493 25.41 -8.32 -9.71
N HIS A 494 24.79 -7.24 -10.17
CA HIS A 494 23.80 -7.28 -11.24
C HIS A 494 24.40 -7.24 -12.65
N THR A 495 25.72 -6.97 -12.79
CA THR A 495 26.38 -6.91 -14.12
C THR A 495 27.09 -8.22 -14.50
N VAL A 496 27.30 -9.15 -13.56
CA VAL A 496 28.07 -10.39 -13.81
C VAL A 496 27.29 -11.39 -14.69
N GLY A 497 25.98 -11.25 -14.84
CA GLY A 497 25.17 -12.03 -15.78
C GLY A 497 25.28 -11.64 -17.26
N HIS A 498 26.01 -10.56 -17.60
CA HIS A 498 26.09 -10.02 -18.97
C HIS A 498 27.45 -10.18 -19.64
N LYS A 499 28.26 -11.19 -19.26
CA LYS A 499 29.45 -11.56 -20.04
C LYS A 499 29.13 -12.76 -20.92
N GLU A 500 29.34 -12.55 -22.23
CA GLU A 500 29.18 -13.48 -23.36
C GLU A 500 27.85 -13.42 -24.15
N THR A 501 27.56 -12.25 -24.72
CA THR A 501 27.09 -12.18 -26.12
C THR A 501 27.47 -10.82 -26.72
N GLU A 502 28.76 -10.64 -27.06
CA GLU A 502 29.12 -9.62 -28.05
C GLU A 502 28.66 -10.12 -29.43
N GLU A 503 27.38 -9.88 -29.75
CA GLU A 503 26.80 -9.63 -31.07
C GLU A 503 25.27 -9.63 -30.95
N GLY A 504 24.72 -8.53 -30.41
CA GLY A 504 23.28 -8.34 -30.28
C GLY A 504 22.93 -7.32 -29.21
N LYS A 505 23.05 -6.03 -29.53
CA LYS A 505 22.61 -4.92 -28.66
C LYS A 505 21.09 -4.99 -28.44
N LEU A 506 20.63 -5.69 -27.41
CA LEU A 506 19.28 -5.51 -26.87
C LEU A 506 19.29 -4.24 -26.01
N SER A 507 18.94 -3.14 -26.67
CA SER A 507 18.72 -1.86 -26.03
C SER A 507 17.40 -1.92 -25.26
N PHE A 508 17.43 -1.92 -23.92
CA PHE A 508 16.30 -1.40 -23.14
C PHE A 508 16.25 0.12 -23.38
N SER A 509 15.61 0.47 -24.47
CA SER A 509 15.24 1.83 -24.84
C SER A 509 13.86 2.10 -24.26
N ASN A 510 13.77 3.09 -23.36
CA ASN A 510 12.52 3.80 -23.08
C ASN A 510 12.06 4.56 -24.33
N SER A 511 11.69 3.84 -25.37
CA SER A 511 11.04 4.36 -26.56
C SER A 511 9.64 3.78 -26.64
N VAL A 512 8.67 4.68 -26.55
CA VAL A 512 7.22 4.48 -26.73
C VAL A 512 6.84 3.91 -28.11
N ASN A 513 7.80 3.47 -28.94
CA ASN A 513 7.58 3.00 -30.31
C ASN A 513 8.52 1.83 -30.67
N ALA A 514 8.41 0.70 -29.98
CA ALA A 514 8.92 -0.56 -30.49
C ALA A 514 7.72 -1.46 -30.82
N LEU A 515 7.37 -1.53 -32.11
CA LEU A 515 6.44 -2.52 -32.65
C LEU A 515 6.93 -3.91 -32.23
N PHE A 516 6.09 -4.58 -31.44
CA PHE A 516 6.31 -5.91 -30.91
C PHE A 516 6.59 -6.89 -32.05
N ALA A 517 7.77 -7.49 -32.08
CA ALA A 517 7.92 -8.81 -32.69
C ALA A 517 7.16 -9.78 -31.76
N LEU A 518 5.98 -10.24 -32.19
CA LEU A 518 5.22 -11.27 -31.47
C LEU A 518 6.07 -12.55 -31.42
N PRO A 519 6.44 -13.07 -30.23
CA PRO A 519 6.86 -14.45 -30.11
C PRO A 519 5.64 -15.35 -30.38
N GLY A 520 5.90 -16.51 -30.99
CA GLY A 520 4.84 -17.43 -31.41
C GLY A 520 4.03 -17.93 -30.23
N ILE A 521 2.77 -17.54 -30.15
CA ILE A 521 1.78 -18.25 -29.33
C ILE A 521 1.66 -19.64 -29.93
N GLU A 522 2.00 -20.68 -29.17
CA GLU A 522 2.00 -22.03 -29.73
C GLU A 522 0.57 -22.59 -29.84
N SER A 523 -0.30 -22.27 -28.88
CA SER A 523 -1.73 -22.62 -28.93
C SER A 523 -2.56 -21.92 -27.85
N ILE A 524 -3.76 -21.43 -28.21
CA ILE A 524 -4.84 -21.09 -27.28
C ILE A 524 -5.88 -22.21 -27.37
N GLU A 525 -6.25 -22.78 -26.24
CA GLU A 525 -7.19 -23.91 -26.14
C GLU A 525 -8.36 -23.55 -25.20
N GLY A 526 -9.51 -24.17 -25.41
CA GLY A 526 -10.69 -24.02 -24.55
C GLY A 526 -11.86 -23.27 -25.21
N PRO A 527 -13.05 -23.34 -24.58
CA PRO A 527 -14.26 -22.70 -25.10
C PRO A 527 -14.12 -21.18 -25.02
N ASP A 528 -14.39 -20.50 -26.14
CA ASP A 528 -14.42 -19.04 -26.18
C ASP A 528 -15.70 -18.52 -25.48
N SER A 529 -15.53 -17.78 -24.39
CA SER A 529 -16.66 -17.17 -23.67
C SER A 529 -17.05 -15.79 -24.20
N GLY A 530 -16.26 -15.19 -25.09
CA GLY A 530 -16.43 -13.81 -25.57
C GLY A 530 -16.11 -12.72 -24.53
N VAL A 531 -15.65 -13.09 -23.32
CA VAL A 531 -15.27 -12.12 -22.28
C VAL A 531 -13.76 -11.91 -22.28
N CYS A 532 -13.31 -10.84 -22.96
CA CYS A 532 -11.91 -10.44 -23.02
C CYS A 532 -11.54 -9.41 -21.93
N PRO A 533 -10.27 -9.37 -21.49
CA PRO A 533 -9.78 -8.30 -20.63
C PRO A 533 -9.70 -6.96 -21.36
N SER A 534 -10.17 -5.87 -20.72
CA SER A 534 -10.06 -4.50 -21.22
C SER A 534 -9.03 -3.69 -20.43
N ILE A 535 -8.54 -2.59 -21.01
CA ILE A 535 -7.57 -1.70 -20.36
C ILE A 535 -8.12 -1.19 -19.02
N GLY A 536 -7.38 -1.40 -17.94
CA GLY A 536 -7.79 -1.00 -16.58
C GLY A 536 -8.81 -1.93 -15.91
N SER A 537 -9.17 -3.05 -16.53
CA SER A 537 -9.86 -4.16 -15.86
C SER A 537 -8.88 -4.94 -14.97
N LEU A 538 -9.42 -5.67 -13.98
CA LEU A 538 -8.67 -6.63 -13.20
C LEU A 538 -8.87 -8.02 -13.81
N ALA A 539 -7.80 -8.60 -14.34
CA ALA A 539 -7.80 -9.99 -14.80
C ALA A 539 -7.39 -10.90 -13.64
N CYS A 540 -8.10 -12.02 -13.48
CA CYS A 540 -7.79 -13.11 -12.56
C CYS A 540 -7.35 -14.32 -13.40
N VAL A 541 -6.14 -14.83 -13.15
CA VAL A 541 -5.58 -15.96 -13.89
C VAL A 541 -5.04 -17.04 -12.96
N SER A 542 -5.09 -18.28 -13.43
CA SER A 542 -4.25 -19.37 -12.92
C SER A 542 -3.06 -19.52 -13.86
N TYR A 543 -1.85 -19.65 -13.33
CA TYR A 543 -0.67 -19.89 -14.15
C TYR A 543 0.29 -20.86 -13.48
N SER A 544 1.10 -21.51 -14.31
CA SER A 544 2.28 -22.25 -13.88
C SER A 544 3.44 -21.94 -14.84
N THR A 545 4.65 -21.82 -14.28
CA THR A 545 5.88 -21.62 -15.04
C THR A 545 6.90 -22.68 -14.68
N SER A 546 7.47 -23.31 -15.71
CA SER A 546 8.43 -24.40 -15.57
C SER A 546 9.69 -24.11 -16.37
N LEU A 547 10.84 -24.51 -15.84
CA LEU A 547 12.10 -24.56 -16.57
C LEU A 547 12.10 -25.82 -17.47
N VAL A 548 12.47 -25.66 -18.73
CA VAL A 548 12.60 -26.76 -19.69
C VAL A 548 14.00 -26.76 -20.29
N THR A 549 14.60 -27.94 -20.41
CA THR A 549 15.91 -28.11 -21.08
C THR A 549 15.73 -28.67 -22.50
N GLU A 550 16.42 -28.08 -23.47
CA GLU A 550 16.28 -28.46 -24.89
C GLU A 550 16.72 -29.90 -25.18
N GLY A 551 17.67 -30.44 -24.40
CA GLY A 551 18.29 -31.74 -24.69
C GLY A 551 17.56 -32.96 -24.11
N LYS A 552 17.01 -32.85 -22.90
CA LYS A 552 16.41 -33.99 -22.17
C LYS A 552 14.89 -33.92 -21.99
N HIS A 553 14.24 -32.84 -22.44
CA HIS A 553 12.82 -32.55 -22.17
C HIS A 553 12.46 -32.70 -20.68
N THR A 554 13.39 -32.39 -19.78
CA THR A 554 13.09 -32.36 -18.35
C THR A 554 12.39 -31.05 -18.03
N LYS A 555 11.14 -31.13 -17.55
CA LYS A 555 10.32 -30.00 -17.11
C LYS A 555 10.33 -29.93 -15.58
N GLU A 556 10.72 -28.78 -15.03
CA GLU A 556 10.74 -28.54 -13.59
C GLU A 556 9.93 -27.30 -13.22
N LEU A 557 8.90 -27.48 -12.38
CA LEU A 557 8.01 -26.41 -11.96
C LEU A 557 8.77 -25.42 -11.05
N LEU A 558 8.76 -24.13 -11.41
CA LEU A 558 9.40 -23.07 -10.64
C LEU A 558 8.40 -22.29 -9.78
N GLU A 559 7.26 -21.92 -10.37
CA GLU A 559 6.27 -21.05 -9.74
C GLU A 559 4.88 -21.37 -10.32
N SER A 560 3.86 -21.33 -9.47
CA SER A 560 2.47 -21.51 -9.89
C SER A 560 1.54 -20.76 -8.94
N SER A 561 0.43 -20.26 -9.48
CA SER A 561 -0.66 -19.66 -8.70
C SER A 561 -2.00 -20.06 -9.31
N ASP A 562 -2.96 -20.40 -8.46
CA ASP A 562 -4.33 -20.73 -8.87
C ASP A 562 -5.22 -19.48 -8.96
N ASP A 563 -4.86 -18.41 -8.25
CA ASP A 563 -5.61 -17.15 -8.23
C ASP A 563 -4.64 -15.97 -8.20
N PHE A 564 -4.36 -15.42 -9.38
CA PHE A 564 -3.45 -14.30 -9.55
C PHE A 564 -4.16 -13.12 -10.26
N GLU A 565 -4.41 -12.06 -9.49
CA GLU A 565 -5.12 -10.88 -10.00
C GLU A 565 -4.17 -9.73 -10.37
N PHE A 566 -4.38 -9.06 -11.50
CA PHE A 566 -3.61 -7.86 -11.84
C PHE A 566 -4.39 -6.91 -12.76
N GLU A 567 -4.00 -5.63 -12.79
CA GLU A 567 -4.64 -4.62 -13.65
C GLU A 567 -4.03 -4.64 -15.05
N ILE A 568 -4.88 -4.79 -16.07
CA ILE A 568 -4.49 -4.82 -17.47
C ILE A 568 -4.03 -3.44 -17.94
N ALA A 569 -2.94 -3.43 -18.71
CA ALA A 569 -2.21 -2.29 -19.24
C ALA A 569 -1.55 -1.40 -18.16
N SER A 570 -1.39 -1.92 -16.95
CA SER A 570 -0.62 -1.25 -15.89
C SER A 570 0.86 -1.65 -15.88
N GLY A 571 1.25 -2.69 -16.62
CA GLY A 571 2.58 -3.29 -16.56
C GLY A 571 2.81 -4.09 -15.27
N ALA A 572 1.76 -4.61 -14.65
CA ALA A 572 1.83 -5.35 -13.39
C ALA A 572 2.37 -6.79 -13.52
N VAL A 573 2.60 -7.25 -14.75
CA VAL A 573 3.09 -8.59 -15.09
C VAL A 573 4.09 -8.50 -16.24
N ILE A 574 4.81 -9.59 -16.51
CA ILE A 574 5.71 -9.66 -17.65
C ILE A 574 4.97 -9.38 -18.98
N PRO A 575 5.57 -8.64 -19.92
CA PRO A 575 4.87 -8.20 -21.14
C PRO A 575 4.27 -9.33 -21.99
N HIS A 576 4.94 -10.47 -22.02
CA HIS A 576 4.47 -11.65 -22.78
C HIS A 576 3.18 -12.23 -22.20
N LEU A 577 3.11 -12.33 -20.86
CA LEU A 577 1.93 -12.82 -20.15
C LEU A 577 0.73 -11.89 -20.37
N GLU A 578 0.96 -10.58 -20.29
CA GLU A 578 -0.09 -9.59 -20.57
C GLU A 578 -0.59 -9.68 -22.03
N SER A 579 0.33 -9.78 -23.00
CA SER A 579 0.00 -9.90 -24.43
C SER A 579 -0.81 -11.16 -24.75
N VAL A 580 -0.48 -12.29 -24.13
CA VAL A 580 -1.24 -13.54 -24.28
C VAL A 580 -2.63 -13.40 -23.68
N ILE A 581 -2.74 -12.88 -22.45
CA ILE A 581 -4.04 -12.72 -21.77
C ILE A 581 -4.96 -11.76 -22.51
N THR A 582 -4.43 -10.70 -23.13
CA THR A 582 -5.25 -9.78 -23.95
C THR A 582 -5.85 -10.43 -25.19
N GLN A 583 -5.36 -11.60 -25.60
CA GLN A 583 -5.87 -12.39 -26.72
C GLN A 583 -6.76 -13.55 -26.27
N MET A 584 -6.93 -13.75 -24.97
CA MET A 584 -7.73 -14.84 -24.39
C MET A 584 -9.09 -14.36 -23.92
N THR A 585 -10.05 -15.28 -23.86
CA THR A 585 -11.33 -15.10 -23.18
C THR A 585 -11.44 -15.96 -21.93
N VAL A 586 -12.32 -15.58 -21.01
CA VAL A 586 -12.49 -16.30 -19.74
C VAL A 586 -12.81 -17.77 -19.99
N GLY A 587 -12.07 -18.67 -19.36
CA GLY A 587 -12.14 -20.12 -19.53
C GLY A 587 -11.13 -20.71 -20.52
N GLN A 588 -10.45 -19.87 -21.32
CA GLN A 588 -9.39 -20.34 -22.21
C GLN A 588 -8.07 -20.51 -21.46
N SER A 589 -7.26 -21.42 -21.98
CA SER A 589 -5.88 -21.67 -21.56
C SER A 589 -4.92 -21.40 -22.71
N ALA A 590 -3.75 -20.85 -22.42
CA ALA A 590 -2.72 -20.58 -23.39
C ALA A 590 -1.37 -21.08 -22.91
N PHE A 591 -0.53 -21.39 -23.90
CA PHE A 591 0.82 -21.88 -23.71
C PHE A 591 1.81 -21.03 -24.49
N PHE A 592 2.92 -20.66 -23.86
CA PHE A 592 4.03 -20.01 -24.54
C PHE A 592 5.37 -20.26 -23.83
N SER A 593 6.45 -20.20 -24.61
CA SER A 593 7.82 -20.25 -24.12
C SER A 593 8.49 -18.88 -24.14
N MET A 594 9.48 -18.69 -23.27
CA MET A 594 10.28 -17.47 -23.20
C MET A 594 11.75 -17.79 -22.95
N ASP A 595 12.62 -16.89 -23.39
CA ASP A 595 14.02 -16.91 -22.98
C ASP A 595 14.17 -16.81 -21.47
N LEU A 596 15.25 -17.39 -20.96
CA LEU A 596 15.54 -17.42 -19.54
C LEU A 596 15.80 -15.99 -19.00
N PRO A 597 15.13 -15.58 -17.90
CA PRO A 597 15.45 -14.32 -17.22
C PRO A 597 16.79 -14.44 -16.47
N SER A 598 17.18 -13.40 -15.72
CA SER A 598 18.42 -13.43 -14.95
C SER A 598 18.46 -14.64 -14.00
N GLN A 599 19.65 -15.24 -13.87
CA GLN A 599 19.85 -16.44 -13.07
C GLN A 599 19.40 -16.24 -11.61
N GLU A 600 19.51 -15.03 -11.06
CA GLU A 600 19.05 -14.73 -9.70
C GLU A 600 17.54 -14.86 -9.54
N LEU A 601 16.75 -14.47 -10.55
CA LEU A 601 15.29 -14.60 -10.49
C LEU A 601 14.87 -16.06 -10.55
N VAL A 602 15.51 -16.86 -11.41
CA VAL A 602 15.24 -18.30 -11.52
C VAL A 602 15.58 -19.02 -10.21
N LEU A 603 16.75 -18.75 -9.63
CA LEU A 603 17.17 -19.37 -8.37
C LEU A 603 16.37 -18.87 -7.15
N ALA A 604 15.81 -17.66 -7.21
CA ALA A 604 14.91 -17.15 -6.17
C ALA A 604 13.51 -17.79 -6.24
N ALA A 605 13.06 -18.20 -7.43
CA ALA A 605 11.80 -18.92 -7.63
C ALA A 605 11.94 -20.42 -7.29
N ALA A 606 13.05 -21.05 -7.69
CA ALA A 606 13.22 -22.49 -7.57
C ALA A 606 13.29 -23.03 -6.13
N GLY A 607 12.59 -24.12 -5.87
CA GLY A 607 12.64 -24.84 -4.59
C GLY A 607 13.94 -25.61 -4.35
N ASP A 608 14.50 -26.26 -5.37
CA ASP A 608 15.80 -26.96 -5.31
C ASP A 608 16.86 -26.23 -6.14
N SER A 609 17.49 -25.23 -5.53
CA SER A 609 18.50 -24.41 -6.21
C SER A 609 19.74 -25.20 -6.66
N ALA A 610 20.09 -26.30 -5.99
CA ALA A 610 21.28 -27.09 -6.35
C ALA A 610 21.04 -27.85 -7.66
N ARG A 611 19.86 -28.46 -7.80
CA ARG A 611 19.43 -29.08 -9.06
C ARG A 611 19.33 -28.03 -10.18
N MET A 612 18.78 -26.85 -9.90
CA MET A 612 18.72 -25.76 -10.88
C MET A 612 20.09 -25.33 -11.40
N LEU A 613 21.06 -25.12 -10.52
CA LEU A 613 22.42 -24.76 -10.93
C LEU A 613 23.04 -25.81 -11.84
N SER A 614 22.77 -27.10 -11.57
CA SER A 614 23.20 -28.19 -12.45
C SER A 614 22.52 -28.13 -13.83
N LEU A 615 21.23 -27.81 -13.90
CA LEU A 615 20.53 -27.71 -15.18
C LEU A 615 21.04 -26.52 -15.99
N LEU A 616 21.10 -25.33 -15.38
CA LEU A 616 21.53 -24.08 -16.01
C LEU A 616 22.99 -24.10 -16.51
N SER A 617 23.85 -24.91 -15.88
CA SER A 617 25.25 -25.06 -16.31
C SER A 617 25.47 -26.12 -17.39
N SER A 618 24.48 -26.99 -17.64
CA SER A 618 24.65 -28.18 -18.48
C SER A 618 23.97 -28.08 -19.85
N GLU A 619 22.85 -27.36 -19.95
CA GLU A 619 21.98 -27.35 -21.15
C GLU A 619 21.41 -25.95 -21.39
N THR A 620 21.08 -25.65 -22.66
CA THR A 620 20.26 -24.50 -23.03
C THR A 620 18.86 -24.68 -22.43
N CYS A 621 18.43 -23.67 -21.68
CA CYS A 621 17.17 -23.70 -20.93
C CYS A 621 16.28 -22.53 -21.35
N TYR A 622 14.97 -22.75 -21.35
CA TYR A 622 13.94 -21.73 -21.53
C TYR A 622 12.83 -21.91 -20.50
N LEU A 623 11.99 -20.89 -20.33
CA LEU A 623 10.81 -20.95 -19.47
C LEU A 623 9.57 -21.26 -20.28
N GLU A 624 8.72 -22.12 -19.73
CA GLU A 624 7.44 -22.50 -20.31
C GLU A 624 6.32 -22.06 -19.38
N TYR A 625 5.33 -21.35 -19.92
CA TYR A 625 4.17 -20.84 -19.20
C TYR A 625 2.91 -21.54 -19.67
N THR A 626 2.10 -21.97 -18.71
CA THR A 626 0.74 -22.44 -18.93
C THR A 626 -0.19 -21.54 -18.14
N ILE A 627 -1.12 -20.88 -18.79
CA ILE A 627 -1.99 -19.85 -18.18
C ILE A 627 -3.43 -20.15 -18.52
N THR A 628 -4.34 -19.93 -17.57
CA THR A 628 -5.79 -20.01 -17.76
C THR A 628 -6.43 -18.72 -17.26
N LEU A 629 -7.24 -18.08 -18.10
CA LEU A 629 -7.97 -16.87 -17.73
C LEU A 629 -9.23 -17.26 -16.96
N LEU A 630 -9.31 -16.93 -15.67
CA LEU A 630 -10.41 -17.36 -14.79
C LEU A 630 -11.54 -16.33 -14.72
N GLY A 631 -11.22 -15.05 -14.85
CA GLY A 631 -12.22 -13.98 -14.76
C GLY A 631 -11.66 -12.60 -15.08
N VAL A 632 -12.56 -11.67 -15.41
CA VAL A 632 -12.24 -10.26 -15.67
C VAL A 632 -13.27 -9.39 -14.94
N THR A 633 -12.78 -8.44 -14.13
CA THR A 633 -13.62 -7.47 -13.42
C THR A 633 -13.39 -6.06 -13.98
N GLU A 634 -14.42 -5.45 -14.56
CA GLU A 634 -14.39 -4.07 -15.03
C GLU A 634 -14.94 -3.08 -13.99
N PRO A 635 -14.38 -1.86 -13.87
CA PRO A 635 -14.99 -0.80 -13.06
C PRO A 635 -15.97 0.01 -13.92
N LEU A 636 -17.26 -0.33 -13.87
CA LEU A 636 -18.23 0.05 -14.91
C LEU A 636 -18.82 1.48 -14.82
N GLU A 637 -19.58 1.89 -13.82
CA GLU A 637 -20.56 2.97 -14.12
C GLU A 637 -20.07 4.44 -14.07
N ASP A 638 -19.40 4.88 -13.00
CA ASP A 638 -19.09 6.31 -12.78
C ASP A 638 -18.10 6.92 -13.79
N ARG A 639 -17.21 6.08 -14.37
CA ARG A 639 -16.26 6.51 -15.40
C ARG A 639 -16.90 6.57 -16.78
N MET A 640 -17.86 5.68 -17.06
CA MET A 640 -18.57 5.64 -18.34
C MET A 640 -19.50 6.86 -18.48
N GLU A 641 -20.31 7.19 -17.47
CA GLU A 641 -21.23 8.34 -17.56
C GLU A 641 -20.51 9.69 -17.74
N GLN A 642 -19.35 9.88 -17.10
CA GLN A 642 -18.57 11.13 -17.19
C GLN A 642 -17.78 11.28 -18.50
N ALA A 643 -17.46 10.16 -19.16
CA ALA A 643 -16.68 10.17 -20.40
C ALA A 643 -17.56 10.33 -21.65
N PHE A 644 -18.79 9.80 -21.64
CA PHE A 644 -19.68 9.79 -22.81
C PHE A 644 -20.68 10.94 -22.86
N PHE A 645 -21.10 11.46 -21.70
CA PHE A 645 -22.17 12.44 -21.63
C PHE A 645 -21.70 13.72 -20.93
N SER A 646 -21.87 14.85 -21.61
CA SER A 646 -21.64 16.18 -21.04
C SER A 646 -22.92 17.01 -21.20
N PRO A 647 -23.66 17.28 -20.11
CA PRO A 647 -23.41 16.89 -18.72
C PRO A 647 -23.60 15.38 -18.46
N PRO A 648 -23.10 14.83 -17.32
CA PRO A 648 -23.27 13.41 -16.97
C PRO A 648 -24.73 12.96 -17.00
N LEU A 649 -24.98 11.70 -17.38
CA LEU A 649 -26.32 11.17 -17.63
C LEU A 649 -27.24 11.26 -16.39
N SER A 650 -26.71 10.96 -15.21
CA SER A 650 -27.38 11.20 -13.92
C SER A 650 -27.88 12.62 -13.71
N LYS A 651 -27.16 13.65 -14.19
CA LYS A 651 -27.63 15.05 -14.14
C LYS A 651 -28.69 15.33 -15.19
N GLN A 652 -28.57 14.76 -16.39
CA GLN A 652 -29.60 14.91 -17.43
C GLN A 652 -30.95 14.36 -16.99
N ARG A 653 -30.96 13.18 -16.32
CA ARG A 653 -32.17 12.58 -15.75
C ARG A 653 -32.86 13.51 -14.74
N VAL A 654 -32.07 14.07 -13.82
CA VAL A 654 -32.58 15.03 -12.82
C VAL A 654 -33.14 16.28 -13.51
N GLU A 655 -32.44 16.85 -14.49
CA GLU A 655 -32.91 18.05 -15.20
C GLU A 655 -34.21 17.78 -15.99
N TYR A 656 -34.33 16.62 -16.64
CA TYR A 656 -35.56 16.19 -17.31
C TYR A 656 -36.75 16.12 -16.33
N ALA A 657 -36.54 15.50 -15.17
CA ALA A 657 -37.56 15.40 -14.13
C ALA A 657 -37.93 16.79 -13.59
N VAL A 658 -36.95 17.64 -13.29
CA VAL A 658 -37.18 19.03 -12.83
C VAL A 658 -38.02 19.82 -13.83
N GLN A 659 -37.72 19.73 -15.12
CA GLN A 659 -38.48 20.44 -16.15
C GLN A 659 -39.92 19.92 -16.26
N SER A 660 -40.10 18.60 -16.25
CA SER A 660 -41.42 17.96 -16.28
C SER A 660 -42.27 18.33 -15.06
N ILE A 661 -41.64 18.42 -13.88
CA ILE A 661 -42.30 18.85 -12.63
C ILE A 661 -42.77 20.30 -12.74
N LYS A 662 -41.92 21.21 -13.24
CA LYS A 662 -42.29 22.63 -13.41
C LYS A 662 -43.47 22.85 -14.34
N GLU A 663 -43.54 22.09 -15.43
CA GLU A 663 -44.62 22.19 -16.42
C GLU A 663 -45.99 21.73 -15.86
N SER A 664 -45.99 20.88 -14.84
CA SER A 664 -47.21 20.28 -14.29
C SER A 664 -47.95 21.13 -13.24
N CYS A 665 -47.35 22.24 -12.76
CA CYS A 665 -47.91 23.13 -11.71
C CYS A 665 -48.43 22.39 -10.46
N ALA A 666 -47.76 21.30 -10.06
CA ALA A 666 -48.12 20.49 -8.89
C ALA A 666 -47.80 21.18 -7.56
N THR A 667 -48.48 20.77 -6.49
CA THR A 667 -48.19 21.23 -5.12
C THR A 667 -47.53 20.13 -4.28
N THR A 668 -47.66 18.86 -4.64
CA THR A 668 -47.11 17.75 -3.87
C THR A 668 -46.27 16.78 -4.73
N LEU A 669 -45.07 16.42 -4.26
CA LEU A 669 -44.13 15.51 -4.95
C LEU A 669 -43.63 14.42 -4.01
N VAL A 670 -43.65 13.17 -4.46
CA VAL A 670 -42.98 12.04 -3.80
C VAL A 670 -41.90 11.47 -4.70
N ASP A 671 -40.70 11.29 -4.15
CA ASP A 671 -39.55 10.71 -4.83
C ASP A 671 -39.29 9.30 -4.27
N PHE A 672 -39.66 8.28 -5.06
CA PHE A 672 -39.53 6.86 -4.76
C PHE A 672 -38.11 6.40 -5.12
N GLY A 673 -37.31 6.04 -4.12
CA GLY A 673 -35.88 5.78 -4.26
C GLY A 673 -35.04 7.06 -4.30
N CYS A 674 -35.31 7.99 -3.39
CA CYS A 674 -34.72 9.33 -3.43
C CYS A 674 -33.19 9.37 -3.19
N GLY A 675 -32.60 8.27 -2.73
CA GLY A 675 -31.17 8.12 -2.50
C GLY A 675 -30.63 9.21 -1.58
N SER A 676 -29.59 9.91 -2.04
CA SER A 676 -29.00 11.03 -1.29
C SER A 676 -29.74 12.37 -1.49
N GLY A 677 -30.90 12.35 -2.17
CA GLY A 677 -31.75 13.52 -2.38
C GLY A 677 -31.29 14.45 -3.50
N SER A 678 -30.64 13.94 -4.54
CA SER A 678 -30.12 14.76 -5.65
C SER A 678 -31.22 15.48 -6.44
N LEU A 679 -32.35 14.81 -6.70
CA LEU A 679 -33.53 15.42 -7.33
C LEU A 679 -34.13 16.50 -6.42
N LEU A 680 -34.36 16.16 -5.15
CA LEU A 680 -34.94 17.09 -4.17
C LEU A 680 -34.06 18.33 -3.96
N ASP A 681 -32.74 18.17 -3.89
CA ASP A 681 -31.78 19.28 -3.83
C ASP A 681 -31.84 20.16 -5.08
N SER A 682 -31.87 19.54 -6.26
CA SER A 682 -31.94 20.25 -7.54
C SER A 682 -33.24 21.04 -7.68
N LEU A 683 -34.37 20.47 -7.27
CA LEU A 683 -35.68 21.15 -7.26
C LEU A 683 -35.68 22.41 -6.40
N LEU A 684 -35.03 22.38 -5.23
CA LEU A 684 -34.93 23.53 -4.32
C LEU A 684 -34.00 24.65 -4.84
N ASN A 685 -33.24 24.40 -5.91
CA ASN A 685 -32.43 25.44 -6.56
C ASN A 685 -33.23 26.25 -7.59
N TYR A 686 -34.47 25.86 -7.92
CA TYR A 686 -35.32 26.55 -8.87
C TYR A 686 -36.62 27.03 -8.23
N PRO A 687 -37.25 28.11 -8.74
CA PRO A 687 -38.60 28.48 -8.34
C PRO A 687 -39.57 27.34 -8.65
N THR A 688 -40.35 26.94 -7.66
CA THR A 688 -41.29 25.83 -7.74
C THR A 688 -42.61 26.17 -7.05
N SER A 689 -43.69 25.58 -7.56
CA SER A 689 -45.05 25.63 -6.96
C SER A 689 -45.27 24.56 -5.89
N LEU A 690 -44.28 23.69 -5.66
CA LEU A 690 -44.36 22.61 -4.69
C LEU A 690 -44.46 23.17 -3.25
N GLU A 691 -45.47 22.70 -2.54
CA GLU A 691 -45.72 22.97 -1.12
C GLU A 691 -45.24 21.82 -0.23
N LYS A 692 -45.30 20.57 -0.73
CA LYS A 692 -44.90 19.38 0.02
C LYS A 692 -44.03 18.45 -0.82
N ILE A 693 -42.90 18.03 -0.27
CA ILE A 693 -42.01 17.03 -0.88
C ILE A 693 -41.80 15.88 0.10
N ALA A 694 -41.85 14.66 -0.43
CA ALA A 694 -41.54 13.45 0.29
C ALA A 694 -40.45 12.68 -0.45
N GLY A 695 -39.50 12.08 0.27
CA GLY A 695 -38.55 11.12 -0.28
C GLY A 695 -38.67 9.79 0.46
N VAL A 696 -38.65 8.69 -0.27
CA VAL A 696 -38.71 7.32 0.28
C VAL A 696 -37.48 6.56 -0.19
N ASP A 697 -36.77 5.90 0.72
CA ASP A 697 -35.64 5.03 0.37
C ASP A 697 -35.42 3.98 1.47
N ILE A 698 -34.85 2.81 1.13
CA ILE A 698 -34.48 1.78 2.11
C ILE A 698 -33.09 2.02 2.73
N SER A 699 -32.28 2.90 2.12
CA SER A 699 -30.92 3.19 2.52
C SER A 699 -30.86 4.33 3.55
N LEU A 700 -30.86 3.97 4.82
CA LEU A 700 -30.64 4.89 5.94
C LEU A 700 -29.38 5.76 5.80
N LYS A 701 -28.34 5.26 5.13
CA LYS A 701 -27.10 6.03 4.87
C LYS A 701 -27.35 7.17 3.88
N SER A 702 -28.14 6.92 2.84
CA SER A 702 -28.47 7.91 1.82
C SER A 702 -29.50 8.91 2.32
N LEU A 703 -30.54 8.46 3.03
CA LEU A 703 -31.52 9.33 3.70
C LEU A 703 -30.86 10.30 4.69
N ALA A 704 -29.86 9.86 5.45
CA ALA A 704 -29.12 10.75 6.35
C ALA A 704 -28.29 11.82 5.62
N ARG A 705 -27.88 11.58 4.38
CA ARG A 705 -27.25 12.61 3.52
C ARG A 705 -28.30 13.56 2.96
N ALA A 706 -29.41 13.03 2.42
CA ALA A 706 -30.54 13.81 1.93
C ALA A 706 -31.06 14.79 3.00
N ALA A 707 -31.28 14.30 4.22
CA ALA A 707 -31.73 15.10 5.35
C ALA A 707 -30.80 16.29 5.65
N LYS A 708 -29.48 16.09 5.60
CA LYS A 708 -28.50 17.18 5.82
C LYS A 708 -28.57 18.24 4.72
N ILE A 709 -28.67 17.81 3.46
CA ILE A 709 -28.73 18.70 2.30
C ILE A 709 -30.02 19.54 2.36
N LEU A 710 -31.17 18.87 2.50
CA LEU A 710 -32.48 19.53 2.57
C LEU A 710 -32.57 20.48 3.77
N HIS A 711 -32.10 20.05 4.94
CA HIS A 711 -32.10 20.90 6.13
C HIS A 711 -31.25 22.16 5.96
N SER A 712 -30.11 22.08 5.27
CA SER A 712 -29.33 23.27 4.93
C SER A 712 -30.08 24.16 3.95
N LYS A 713 -30.59 23.62 2.84
CA LYS A 713 -31.25 24.40 1.78
C LYS A 713 -32.53 25.10 2.25
N LEU A 714 -33.36 24.41 3.02
CA LEU A 714 -34.64 24.94 3.49
C LEU A 714 -34.49 26.00 4.61
N ASN A 715 -33.36 25.99 5.33
CA ASN A 715 -33.08 26.95 6.40
C ASN A 715 -32.14 28.11 5.97
N SER A 716 -31.31 27.92 4.95
CA SER A 716 -30.37 28.95 4.46
C SER A 716 -30.98 29.93 3.46
N ASN A 717 -32.05 29.55 2.75
CA ASN A 717 -32.64 30.40 1.71
C ASN A 717 -33.59 31.46 2.29
N SER A 718 -33.10 32.70 2.50
CA SER A 718 -33.94 33.88 2.79
C SER A 718 -34.57 34.52 1.54
N ASP A 719 -34.36 33.93 0.35
CA ASP A 719 -34.87 34.47 -0.91
C ASP A 719 -36.19 33.80 -1.35
N ALA A 720 -37.01 34.55 -2.08
CA ALA A 720 -38.38 34.24 -2.53
C ALA A 720 -38.59 32.89 -3.27
N ILE A 721 -37.50 32.19 -3.61
CA ILE A 721 -37.44 30.98 -4.45
C ILE A 721 -38.08 29.75 -3.77
N THR A 722 -38.06 29.64 -2.44
CA THR A 722 -38.65 28.53 -1.67
C THR A 722 -39.87 28.95 -0.83
N SER A 723 -40.46 30.10 -1.14
CA SER A 723 -41.54 30.71 -0.33
C SER A 723 -42.84 29.89 -0.28
N ALA A 724 -43.08 29.01 -1.26
CA ALA A 724 -44.23 28.10 -1.30
C ALA A 724 -44.02 26.80 -0.50
N MET A 725 -42.77 26.45 -0.15
CA MET A 725 -42.42 25.17 0.44
C MET A 725 -42.83 25.09 1.93
N ASN A 726 -43.84 24.28 2.23
CA ASN A 726 -44.45 24.16 3.55
C ASN A 726 -43.93 22.97 4.36
N SER A 727 -43.67 21.83 3.73
CA SER A 727 -43.30 20.59 4.44
C SER A 727 -42.41 19.66 3.61
N ALA A 728 -41.32 19.16 4.20
CA ALA A 728 -40.41 18.20 3.58
C ALA A 728 -40.20 17.01 4.51
N ILE A 729 -40.41 15.79 4.02
CA ILE A 729 -40.35 14.56 4.83
C ILE A 729 -39.53 13.48 4.14
N LEU A 730 -38.69 12.79 4.90
CA LEU A 730 -37.93 11.62 4.43
C LEU A 730 -38.34 10.37 5.21
N TYR A 731 -38.68 9.34 4.45
CA TYR A 731 -39.19 8.06 4.92
C TYR A 731 -38.21 6.92 4.64
N ASP A 732 -37.99 6.07 5.64
CA ASP A 732 -37.34 4.76 5.53
C ASP A 732 -38.42 3.70 5.27
N GLY A 733 -38.39 3.08 4.09
CA GLY A 733 -39.40 2.14 3.66
C GLY A 733 -39.19 1.58 2.25
N SER A 734 -39.74 0.39 1.99
CA SER A 734 -39.74 -0.21 0.65
C SER A 734 -40.82 0.40 -0.22
N ILE A 735 -40.49 0.79 -1.45
CA ILE A 735 -41.45 1.39 -2.38
C ILE A 735 -42.48 0.39 -2.93
N THR A 736 -42.26 -0.91 -2.73
CA THR A 736 -43.24 -1.98 -2.99
C THR A 736 -44.37 -2.00 -1.96
N ASN A 737 -44.21 -1.35 -0.82
CA ASN A 737 -45.21 -1.32 0.24
C ASN A 737 -46.02 -0.03 0.16
N PHE A 738 -47.32 -0.13 0.42
CA PHE A 738 -48.19 1.04 0.48
C PHE A 738 -48.07 1.76 1.83
N ASP A 739 -48.01 3.09 1.79
CA ASP A 739 -48.10 3.94 2.98
C ASP A 739 -49.16 5.02 2.75
N SER A 740 -50.19 5.00 3.60
CA SER A 740 -51.35 5.89 3.46
C SER A 740 -50.99 7.38 3.48
N ARG A 741 -49.87 7.79 4.06
CA ARG A 741 -49.45 9.21 4.14
C ARG A 741 -48.98 9.79 2.81
N LEU A 742 -48.67 8.95 1.83
CA LEU A 742 -48.21 9.35 0.50
C LEU A 742 -49.29 9.19 -0.58
N SER A 743 -50.49 8.76 -0.20
CA SER A 743 -51.63 8.65 -1.12
C SER A 743 -52.06 10.03 -1.62
N GLY A 744 -52.35 10.15 -2.92
CA GLY A 744 -52.93 11.35 -3.53
C GLY A 744 -51.94 12.49 -3.78
N PHE A 745 -50.64 12.22 -3.77
CA PHE A 745 -49.63 13.19 -4.22
C PHE A 745 -49.83 13.53 -5.70
N ASP A 746 -49.50 14.75 -6.14
CA ASP A 746 -49.68 15.14 -7.54
C ASP A 746 -48.65 14.46 -8.45
N ILE A 747 -47.38 14.42 -8.03
CA ILE A 747 -46.28 13.83 -8.80
C ILE A 747 -45.60 12.73 -8.00
N GLY A 748 -45.36 11.60 -8.66
CA GLY A 748 -44.37 10.61 -8.26
C GLY A 748 -43.16 10.63 -9.19
N THR A 749 -41.95 10.53 -8.64
CA THR A 749 -40.72 10.25 -9.41
C THR A 749 -40.10 8.94 -8.96
N CYS A 750 -39.56 8.17 -9.90
CA CYS A 750 -38.85 6.93 -9.65
C CYS A 750 -37.73 6.83 -10.71
N LEU A 751 -36.56 7.40 -10.40
CA LEU A 751 -35.49 7.60 -11.38
C LEU A 751 -34.37 6.58 -11.16
N GLU A 752 -34.21 5.63 -12.07
CA GLU A 752 -33.21 4.54 -12.02
C GLU A 752 -33.29 3.75 -10.70
N VAL A 753 -34.46 3.13 -10.45
CA VAL A 753 -34.73 2.40 -9.20
C VAL A 753 -35.32 1.02 -9.47
N ILE A 754 -36.19 0.89 -10.47
CA ILE A 754 -36.91 -0.36 -10.76
C ILE A 754 -35.95 -1.47 -11.18
N GLU A 755 -34.81 -1.16 -11.77
CA GLU A 755 -33.77 -2.12 -12.17
C GLU A 755 -32.97 -2.69 -11.00
N HIS A 756 -33.03 -2.07 -9.81
CA HIS A 756 -32.38 -2.54 -8.59
C HIS A 756 -33.22 -3.56 -7.80
N MET A 757 -34.40 -3.90 -8.30
CA MET A 757 -35.29 -4.93 -7.74
C MET A 757 -35.58 -6.00 -8.78
N GLU A 758 -36.06 -7.17 -8.33
CA GLU A 758 -36.46 -8.24 -9.24
C GLU A 758 -37.63 -7.78 -10.14
N GLU A 759 -37.75 -8.37 -11.34
CA GLU A 759 -38.70 -7.91 -12.38
C GLU A 759 -40.18 -7.99 -11.93
N ASP A 760 -40.50 -8.97 -11.09
CA ASP A 760 -41.80 -9.11 -10.43
C ASP A 760 -42.06 -7.98 -9.42
N GLN A 761 -41.03 -7.55 -8.69
CA GLN A 761 -41.11 -6.43 -7.74
C GLN A 761 -41.25 -5.08 -8.44
N ALA A 762 -40.60 -4.89 -9.60
CA ALA A 762 -40.81 -3.70 -10.43
C ALA A 762 -42.27 -3.60 -10.92
N SER A 763 -42.85 -4.74 -11.29
CA SER A 763 -44.27 -4.84 -11.66
C SER A 763 -45.20 -4.62 -10.46
N GLU A 764 -44.85 -5.14 -9.28
CA GLU A 764 -45.59 -4.90 -8.03
C GLU A 764 -45.57 -3.41 -7.67
N PHE A 765 -44.40 -2.77 -7.70
CA PHE A 765 -44.26 -1.32 -7.51
C PHE A 765 -45.17 -0.55 -8.46
N GLY A 766 -45.12 -0.88 -9.76
CA GLY A 766 -45.98 -0.27 -10.78
C GLY A 766 -47.48 -0.38 -10.45
N ASN A 767 -47.92 -1.55 -9.99
CA ASN A 767 -49.31 -1.76 -9.59
C ASN A 767 -49.65 -0.95 -8.34
N VAL A 768 -48.82 -0.98 -7.31
CA VAL A 768 -49.03 -0.27 -6.04
C VAL A 768 -49.06 1.25 -6.27
N VAL A 769 -48.16 1.80 -7.08
CA VAL A 769 -48.07 3.24 -7.34
C VAL A 769 -49.27 3.78 -8.11
N LEU A 770 -49.71 3.10 -9.17
CA LEU A 770 -50.86 3.59 -9.95
C LEU A 770 -52.22 3.26 -9.31
N SER A 771 -52.34 2.16 -8.55
CA SER A 771 -53.62 1.75 -7.97
C SER A 771 -53.88 2.29 -6.56
N LEU A 772 -52.83 2.44 -5.73
CA LEU A 772 -52.96 2.84 -4.33
C LEU A 772 -52.43 4.26 -4.09
N PHE A 773 -51.19 4.57 -4.51
CA PHE A 773 -50.63 5.92 -4.32
C PHE A 773 -51.29 6.97 -5.25
N ARG A 774 -51.71 6.56 -6.46
CA ARG A 774 -52.50 7.33 -7.44
C ARG A 774 -52.00 8.74 -7.74
N PRO A 775 -50.73 8.92 -8.16
CA PRO A 775 -50.25 10.23 -8.54
C PRO A 775 -50.94 10.73 -9.81
N ARG A 776 -51.11 12.04 -9.99
CA ARG A 776 -51.62 12.62 -11.25
C ARG A 776 -50.61 12.44 -12.38
N VAL A 777 -49.33 12.55 -12.06
CA VAL A 777 -48.19 12.31 -12.95
C VAL A 777 -47.18 11.39 -12.28
N LEU A 778 -46.75 10.33 -12.96
CA LEU A 778 -45.64 9.48 -12.50
C LEU A 778 -44.53 9.50 -13.55
N ILE A 779 -43.31 9.80 -13.15
CA ILE A 779 -42.11 9.77 -14.01
C ILE A 779 -41.25 8.60 -13.57
N VAL A 780 -41.06 7.63 -14.47
CA VAL A 780 -40.20 6.46 -14.24
C VAL A 780 -39.04 6.49 -15.23
N SER A 781 -37.80 6.30 -14.76
CA SER A 781 -36.65 6.09 -15.64
C SER A 781 -35.95 4.77 -15.38
N THR A 782 -35.36 4.21 -16.43
CA THR A 782 -34.53 3.00 -16.37
C THR A 782 -33.52 2.99 -17.53
N PRO A 783 -32.38 2.30 -17.42
CA PRO A 783 -31.41 2.18 -18.51
C PRO A 783 -32.01 1.58 -19.79
N ASN A 784 -31.57 2.06 -20.96
CA ASN A 784 -31.84 1.40 -22.23
C ASN A 784 -30.79 0.31 -22.52
N TYR A 785 -31.20 -0.95 -22.48
CA TYR A 785 -30.34 -2.08 -22.78
C TYR A 785 -29.73 -2.00 -24.19
N GLU A 786 -30.47 -1.50 -25.17
CA GLU A 786 -30.00 -1.40 -26.56
C GLU A 786 -28.85 -0.41 -26.72
N TYR A 787 -28.80 0.61 -25.85
CA TYR A 787 -27.75 1.63 -25.86
C TYR A 787 -26.43 1.11 -25.28
N ASN A 788 -26.45 0.02 -24.50
CA ASN A 788 -25.25 -0.57 -23.90
C ASN A 788 -24.24 -1.00 -24.95
N VAL A 789 -24.71 -1.42 -26.12
CA VAL A 789 -23.86 -1.80 -27.26
C VAL A 789 -22.99 -0.63 -27.71
N ILE A 790 -23.49 0.62 -27.64
CA ILE A 790 -22.70 1.81 -27.98
C ILE A 790 -21.68 2.10 -26.90
N LEU A 791 -22.11 2.11 -25.64
CA LEU A 791 -21.23 2.35 -24.50
C LEU A 791 -20.09 1.32 -24.44
N GLN A 792 -20.34 0.09 -24.90
CA GLN A 792 -19.36 -1.00 -24.97
C GLN A 792 -18.52 -0.96 -26.27
N LYS A 793 -19.08 -0.60 -27.44
CA LYS A 793 -18.35 -0.53 -28.72
C LYS A 793 -17.33 0.59 -28.79
N SER A 794 -17.57 1.72 -28.14
CA SER A 794 -16.58 2.82 -28.07
C SER A 794 -15.35 2.49 -27.21
N ASN A 795 -15.34 1.34 -26.52
CA ASN A 795 -14.12 0.78 -25.92
C ASN A 795 -13.28 -0.02 -26.93
N LEU A 796 -13.81 -0.31 -28.14
CA LEU A 796 -13.15 -1.08 -29.20
C LEU A 796 -12.42 -0.19 -30.24
N SER A 797 -12.22 1.11 -29.99
CA SER A 797 -11.56 2.01 -30.96
C SER A 797 -10.03 1.84 -31.04
N SER A 798 -9.56 0.60 -31.03
CA SER A 798 -8.27 0.21 -31.59
C SER A 798 -8.29 -1.27 -31.98
N GLN A 799 -9.18 -1.65 -32.90
CA GLN A 799 -8.89 -2.67 -33.91
C GLN A 799 -10.00 -2.66 -34.97
N GLU A 800 -9.61 -2.30 -36.19
CA GLU A 800 -10.35 -2.67 -37.39
C GLU A 800 -10.27 -4.19 -37.48
N ASP A 801 -11.40 -4.90 -37.47
CA ASP A 801 -11.44 -6.27 -37.99
C ASP A 801 -12.85 -6.73 -38.41
N ASP A 802 -12.77 -7.78 -39.22
CA ASP A 802 -13.65 -8.41 -40.21
C ASP A 802 -15.17 -8.54 -39.91
N PRO A 803 -16.05 -8.52 -40.94
CA PRO A 803 -17.51 -8.49 -40.77
C PRO A 803 -18.23 -9.83 -40.52
N GLU A 804 -17.56 -10.95 -40.24
CA GLU A 804 -18.22 -12.27 -40.36
C GLU A 804 -18.75 -12.92 -39.09
N ASP A 805 -18.52 -12.40 -37.87
CA ASP A 805 -19.01 -13.04 -36.63
C ASP A 805 -19.89 -12.13 -35.74
N LYS A 806 -21.04 -11.71 -36.30
CA LYS A 806 -21.98 -10.75 -35.68
C LYS A 806 -23.23 -11.38 -35.05
N SER A 807 -23.27 -12.68 -34.80
CA SER A 807 -24.43 -13.32 -34.18
C SER A 807 -24.11 -13.85 -32.77
N GLN A 808 -24.66 -13.15 -31.77
CA GLN A 808 -24.76 -13.54 -30.35
C GLN A 808 -23.62 -13.18 -29.35
N ALA A 809 -23.10 -11.95 -29.38
CA ALA A 809 -22.54 -11.35 -28.16
C ALA A 809 -23.68 -10.71 -27.33
N GLN A 810 -24.09 -11.36 -26.22
CA GLN A 810 -25.05 -10.79 -25.27
C GLN A 810 -24.42 -9.57 -24.56
N CYS A 811 -25.09 -8.42 -24.61
CA CYS A 811 -24.58 -7.18 -24.04
C CYS A 811 -24.67 -7.21 -22.49
N LYS A 812 -23.60 -6.85 -21.76
CA LYS A 812 -23.59 -6.81 -20.29
C LYS A 812 -24.43 -5.63 -19.75
N PHE A 813 -24.99 -5.77 -18.53
CA PHE A 813 -25.63 -4.66 -17.80
C PHE A 813 -24.61 -3.58 -17.40
N ARG A 814 -25.07 -2.34 -17.23
CA ARG A 814 -24.26 -1.16 -16.87
C ARG A 814 -23.75 -1.19 -15.44
N ASN A 815 -24.51 -1.79 -14.53
CA ASN A 815 -24.16 -1.92 -13.12
C ASN A 815 -24.34 -3.38 -12.67
N HIS A 816 -23.46 -3.84 -11.78
CA HIS A 816 -23.53 -5.16 -11.17
C HIS A 816 -24.69 -5.32 -10.16
N ASP A 817 -25.24 -4.21 -9.67
CA ASP A 817 -26.40 -4.22 -8.76
C ASP A 817 -27.74 -4.27 -9.51
N HIS A 818 -27.76 -4.11 -10.84
CA HIS A 818 -28.97 -4.25 -11.65
C HIS A 818 -29.40 -5.71 -11.72
N LYS A 819 -30.69 -5.96 -11.52
CA LYS A 819 -31.33 -7.28 -11.68
C LYS A 819 -31.77 -7.53 -13.11
N PHE A 820 -32.15 -6.48 -13.82
CA PHE A 820 -32.52 -6.51 -15.22
C PHE A 820 -32.19 -5.17 -15.89
N GLU A 821 -32.11 -5.15 -17.21
CA GLU A 821 -32.13 -3.92 -18.00
C GLU A 821 -33.01 -4.14 -19.24
N TRP A 822 -34.01 -3.29 -19.41
CA TRP A 822 -35.00 -3.46 -20.47
C TRP A 822 -34.57 -2.77 -21.77
N THR A 823 -34.90 -3.42 -22.88
CA THR A 823 -34.94 -2.81 -24.22
C THR A 823 -36.06 -1.76 -24.32
N ARG A 824 -36.10 -0.99 -25.40
CA ARG A 824 -37.20 -0.04 -25.66
C ARG A 824 -38.54 -0.75 -25.76
N GLU A 825 -38.56 -1.90 -26.41
CA GLU A 825 -39.77 -2.70 -26.56
C GLU A 825 -40.27 -3.24 -25.22
N GLN A 826 -39.38 -3.82 -24.40
CA GLN A 826 -39.74 -4.37 -23.09
C GLN A 826 -40.28 -3.29 -22.15
N PHE A 827 -39.58 -2.15 -22.05
CA PHE A 827 -40.01 -1.04 -21.21
C PHE A 827 -41.34 -0.44 -21.70
N ASN A 828 -41.49 -0.25 -23.01
CA ASN A 828 -42.74 0.27 -23.58
C ASN A 828 -43.92 -0.69 -23.36
N CYS A 829 -43.71 -2.00 -23.51
CA CYS A 829 -44.73 -3.01 -23.27
C CYS A 829 -45.18 -2.98 -21.81
N TRP A 830 -44.24 -3.07 -20.87
CA TRP A 830 -44.50 -3.01 -19.43
C TRP A 830 -45.28 -1.74 -19.04
N ALA A 831 -44.82 -0.57 -19.50
CA ALA A 831 -45.44 0.70 -19.17
C ALA A 831 -46.83 0.86 -19.81
N THR A 832 -47.02 0.42 -21.04
CA THR A 832 -48.32 0.52 -21.74
C THR A 832 -49.37 -0.40 -21.11
N GLU A 833 -48.99 -1.64 -20.78
CA GLU A 833 -49.89 -2.57 -20.10
C GLU A 833 -50.29 -2.06 -18.72
N LEU A 834 -49.33 -1.51 -17.98
CA LEU A 834 -49.57 -0.92 -16.66
C LEU A 834 -50.49 0.31 -16.74
N ALA A 835 -50.26 1.18 -17.73
CA ALA A 835 -51.08 2.38 -17.95
C ALA A 835 -52.54 2.00 -18.30
N ALA A 836 -52.72 1.06 -19.23
CA ALA A 836 -54.04 0.57 -19.63
C ALA A 836 -54.81 -0.09 -18.48
N LYS A 837 -54.11 -0.84 -17.61
CA LYS A 837 -54.72 -1.51 -16.45
C LYS A 837 -55.25 -0.53 -15.40
N HIS A 838 -54.61 0.63 -15.25
CA HIS A 838 -54.90 1.58 -14.17
C HIS A 838 -55.54 2.91 -14.62
N ASN A 839 -55.93 3.03 -15.90
CA ASN A 839 -56.51 4.24 -16.52
C ASN A 839 -55.57 5.46 -16.54
N TYR A 840 -54.33 5.21 -16.93
CA TYR A 840 -53.33 6.24 -17.22
C TYR A 840 -53.03 6.26 -18.71
N SER A 841 -52.68 7.42 -19.24
CA SER A 841 -51.93 7.54 -20.49
C SER A 841 -50.44 7.48 -20.19
N VAL A 842 -49.62 7.03 -21.15
CA VAL A 842 -48.17 6.98 -21.02
C VAL A 842 -47.50 7.63 -22.21
N GLU A 843 -46.53 8.51 -21.94
CA GLU A 843 -45.67 9.17 -22.92
C GLU A 843 -44.23 8.70 -22.73
N PHE A 844 -43.56 8.30 -23.81
CA PHE A 844 -42.18 7.81 -23.77
C PHE A 844 -41.19 8.88 -24.22
N SER A 845 -40.09 8.99 -23.50
CA SER A 845 -38.98 9.92 -23.76
C SER A 845 -37.66 9.34 -23.22
N GLY A 846 -36.62 10.14 -23.13
CA GLY A 846 -35.37 9.74 -22.49
C GLY A 846 -34.30 10.82 -22.53
N VAL A 847 -33.11 10.47 -22.04
CA VAL A 847 -31.92 11.36 -22.01
C VAL A 847 -30.66 10.62 -22.49
N GLY A 848 -29.59 11.36 -22.78
CA GLY A 848 -28.34 10.80 -23.29
C GLY A 848 -28.38 10.36 -24.76
N GLY A 849 -29.24 10.97 -25.57
CA GLY A 849 -29.40 10.61 -26.99
C GLY A 849 -30.56 11.35 -27.64
N SER A 850 -31.06 10.80 -28.76
CA SER A 850 -32.27 11.25 -29.45
C SER A 850 -33.15 10.06 -29.78
N GLY A 851 -34.48 10.21 -29.68
CA GLY A 851 -35.43 9.15 -30.01
C GLY A 851 -35.49 8.80 -31.49
N ASP A 852 -35.10 9.73 -32.38
CA ASP A 852 -35.18 9.57 -33.84
C ASP A 852 -33.95 8.89 -34.45
N THR A 853 -32.96 8.52 -33.65
CA THR A 853 -31.70 7.93 -34.11
C THR A 853 -31.44 6.64 -33.37
N GLU A 854 -31.13 5.56 -34.09
CA GLU A 854 -30.71 4.29 -33.48
C GLU A 854 -29.46 4.52 -32.59
N PRO A 855 -29.46 4.07 -31.31
CA PRO A 855 -30.35 3.11 -30.66
C PRO A 855 -31.39 3.75 -29.71
N GLY A 856 -31.67 5.04 -29.90
CA GLY A 856 -32.57 5.84 -29.07
C GLY A 856 -31.84 6.56 -27.92
N PHE A 857 -32.57 6.78 -26.82
CA PHE A 857 -32.02 7.39 -25.61
C PHE A 857 -31.19 6.40 -24.78
N ALA A 858 -30.21 6.92 -24.03
CA ALA A 858 -29.37 6.10 -23.15
C ALA A 858 -30.10 5.71 -21.87
N SER A 859 -30.85 6.62 -21.26
CA SER A 859 -31.84 6.30 -20.22
C SER A 859 -33.23 6.56 -20.78
N GLN A 860 -34.10 5.58 -20.65
CA GLN A 860 -35.49 5.64 -21.10
C GLN A 860 -36.36 6.21 -19.98
N ILE A 861 -37.38 6.97 -20.35
CA ILE A 861 -38.29 7.60 -19.40
C ILE A 861 -39.73 7.37 -19.85
N ALA A 862 -40.60 6.94 -18.93
CA ALA A 862 -42.04 6.86 -19.13
C ALA A 862 -42.74 7.86 -18.21
N VAL A 863 -43.59 8.71 -18.79
CA VAL A 863 -44.41 9.69 -18.06
C VAL A 863 -45.85 9.23 -18.11
N PHE A 864 -46.36 8.74 -16.99
CA PHE A 864 -47.76 8.35 -16.84
C PHE A 864 -48.58 9.58 -16.44
N ARG A 865 -49.73 9.79 -17.07
CA ARG A 865 -50.67 10.86 -16.72
C ARG A 865 -52.05 10.26 -16.49
N GLN A 866 -52.67 10.63 -15.38
CA GLN A 866 -53.99 10.14 -15.05
C GLN A 866 -55.03 10.70 -16.04
N GLU A 867 -55.82 9.83 -16.68
CA GLU A 867 -56.90 10.28 -17.57
C GLU A 867 -58.08 10.82 -16.75
N HIS A 868 -58.72 11.90 -17.21
CA HIS A 868 -59.88 12.50 -16.53
C HIS A 868 -61.06 11.52 -16.49
N VAL A 869 -61.24 10.82 -15.36
CA VAL A 869 -62.41 9.96 -15.13
C VAL A 869 -63.64 10.86 -14.94
N THR A 870 -64.50 10.94 -15.95
CA THR A 870 -65.78 11.69 -15.92
C THR A 870 -66.93 10.93 -15.24
N LYS A 871 -66.64 9.92 -14.42
CA LYS A 871 -67.65 9.14 -13.69
C LYS A 871 -67.20 8.87 -12.27
N GLU A 872 -68.06 9.20 -11.30
CA GLU A 872 -67.95 8.73 -9.92
C GLU A 872 -67.94 7.20 -9.91
N VAL A 873 -66.75 6.61 -9.89
CA VAL A 873 -66.56 5.22 -9.47
C VAL A 873 -66.37 5.30 -7.96
N ALA A 874 -67.29 4.71 -7.20
CA ALA A 874 -67.14 4.58 -5.75
C ALA A 874 -65.84 3.84 -5.46
N PHE A 875 -64.86 4.56 -4.91
CA PHE A 875 -63.55 4.03 -4.57
C PHE A 875 -63.65 3.17 -3.31
N PRO A 876 -62.89 2.05 -3.22
CA PRO A 876 -62.81 1.31 -1.97
C PRO A 876 -62.27 2.22 -0.88
N GLU A 877 -62.96 2.27 0.27
CA GLU A 877 -62.42 2.83 1.51
C GLU A 877 -61.14 2.05 1.84
N VAL A 878 -59.99 2.61 1.46
CA VAL A 878 -58.69 2.07 1.84
C VAL A 878 -58.62 2.22 3.35
N SER A 879 -58.65 1.09 4.05
CA SER A 879 -58.62 1.00 5.50
C SER A 879 -57.53 1.91 6.07
N ASP A 880 -57.94 2.88 6.89
CA ASP A 880 -57.08 3.61 7.81
C ASP A 880 -56.19 2.58 8.55
N LEU A 881 -54.86 2.63 8.38
CA LEU A 881 -53.82 2.43 9.43
C LEU A 881 -52.46 1.89 8.93
N GLU A 882 -52.30 1.39 7.70
CA GLU A 882 -50.96 0.92 7.28
C GLU A 882 -50.02 2.11 7.00
N GLN A 883 -49.11 2.33 7.93
CA GLN A 883 -48.00 3.30 7.88
C GLN A 883 -46.67 2.56 8.10
N PRO A 884 -46.28 1.64 7.19
CA PRO A 884 -45.07 0.84 7.36
C PRO A 884 -43.80 1.69 7.32
N PHE A 885 -43.84 2.91 6.77
CA PHE A 885 -42.65 3.74 6.64
C PHE A 885 -42.29 4.42 7.95
N LYS A 886 -40.99 4.54 8.21
CA LYS A 886 -40.48 5.25 9.36
C LYS A 886 -40.02 6.65 8.96
N VAL A 887 -40.55 7.69 9.61
CA VAL A 887 -40.06 9.06 9.41
C VAL A 887 -38.64 9.15 9.96
N ILE A 888 -37.67 9.48 9.10
CA ILE A 888 -36.25 9.66 9.46
C ILE A 888 -35.93 11.13 9.68
N TRP A 889 -36.59 12.00 8.92
CA TRP A 889 -36.42 13.44 9.00
C TRP A 889 -37.68 14.14 8.50
N GLU A 890 -38.06 15.21 9.17
CA GLU A 890 -39.21 16.06 8.85
C GLU A 890 -38.83 17.51 9.07
N TRP A 891 -39.33 18.39 8.21
CA TRP A 891 -39.17 19.82 8.29
C TRP A 891 -40.50 20.48 7.94
N ASN A 892 -40.92 21.47 8.73
CA ASN A 892 -42.09 22.30 8.45
C ASN A 892 -41.69 23.77 8.44
N SER A 893 -42.40 24.58 7.64
CA SER A 893 -42.12 26.03 7.52
C SER A 893 -42.28 26.79 8.84
N SER A 894 -43.07 26.27 9.79
CA SER A 894 -43.21 26.78 11.16
C SER A 894 -41.94 26.65 12.02
N ASP A 895 -41.01 25.77 11.63
CA ASP A 895 -39.76 25.52 12.34
C ASP A 895 -38.65 26.52 11.94
N ARG A 896 -38.93 27.45 11.02
CA ARG A 896 -37.98 28.52 10.66
C ARG A 896 -37.70 29.40 11.88
N PRO A 897 -36.41 29.64 12.23
CA PRO A 897 -36.08 30.51 13.35
C PRO A 897 -36.59 31.95 13.08
N LYS A 898 -37.34 32.50 14.03
CA LYS A 898 -37.96 33.84 13.98
C LYS A 898 -36.99 35.02 13.78
N SER A 899 -35.68 34.77 13.67
CA SER A 899 -34.66 35.78 13.39
C SER A 899 -34.39 36.00 11.89
N ALA A 900 -35.12 35.31 11.00
CA ALA A 900 -34.95 35.40 9.54
C ALA A 900 -36.27 35.70 8.80
N LEU A 901 -37.19 36.43 9.44
CA LEU A 901 -38.38 37.03 8.82
C LEU A 901 -38.25 38.54 8.77
#